data_AF-A0AAF0E9B3-F1
#
_entry.id   AF-A0AAF0E9B3-F1
#
_cell.length_a   1.000
_cell.length_b   1.000
_cell.length_c   1.000
_cell.angle_alpha   90.00
_cell.angle_beta   90.00
_cell.angle_gamma   90.00
#
_symmetry.space_group_name_H-M   'P 1'
#
loop_
_entity.id
_entity.type
_entity.pdbx_description
1 polymer ?
#
loop_
_entity_poly.entity_id
_entity_poly.type
_entity_poly.pdbx_seq_one_letter_code
_entity_poly.pdbx_strand_id
1 'polypeptide(L)'
;MFSREELRQMRSQTHRQATAALQQYVTDNEPETSVEVLSEEDELSIIRFYLLRIGRLVKALGLPSLVEATAMTLMKRFYLRNSCMQFHPKLIMCVITTYPRLTSIYLASKAENYPVPLSHFCALVNKNAAPRPPGQAPSAARGDVTEQIIGDLEFGMVQSLDFELAVYGAHRALYGLILDLQTIEPSLTRDDWLAIASAIQSNLHLSRFSDAEFLYAPSQIALASCWISSAPREGSESLSGKTLAEKWLDSKEALSKKLQQTRVISQENWSTKHQALRPVPSPGEDDSPVTQKQEKNTDEAPISAESIKQILEKASQEILSVSMPQHGESEPLRPYVDTDHVKQIDLHLRSNLVLFEKMQKTVIDAGATQIKIVLKEGGLKSLQITDNGSGISYSDLPLLCERFATSKLRKFEDLSNMSTFGFRGEALASISFVSAQLKTIVHTGLVGTTITAQDLFFNAPQRRRAFKSPSDEYNRALDVVSKYALHYGPKGISFSCKKADAASMDLQTPQHSDGMLPTIQHIYGSALARDLVELKEMTDTMLGFTASGWISTANWSSRKTSFICFINHRLVDCPHLKQAMESMYALALPKGRHPWIYLSIDVDPKRIDVNVHPTKQEVHFLDEDDIFGTITAEAQKLLSSHTSCRVYSMSQSLGKVVAPDTIQITRTRRQDQKYDPRHLVRVGHQVQSLDGMLASSNAPKGQSSERILESDCPLTSVQELRLECKEDYDPHLTHLLQNHTFVGVVDLEKGLSLIQYSTQLYLVHHAALIEEFCYQLALRQFGAYTCVKLNPPPKLTDLIAIGFDMEEADEEKASLTLSRQQVAEKISRVLLQRADMLQDYFGIHLDKDQGTVCAVPSLLPQHASFGLMLERLPSFFFRLGPQVDWFDEKGCFYTLCRELAYCHVPPSSGVYTPQVTSSARDKEAWTIQHVWFANMLGSRGRCIVPKLQAQDTIVQVASLPDLYRVFERC
;
A
#
# COMPACT_ATOMS: atom_id res chain seq x y z
N MET A 1 30.39 -2.05 2.01
CA MET A 1 31.21 -1.95 0.78
C MET A 1 31.90 -3.28 0.59
N PHE A 2 32.09 -3.69 -0.65
CA PHE A 2 32.74 -4.97 -0.97
C PHE A 2 34.25 -4.79 -0.99
N SER A 3 34.99 -5.84 -0.62
CA SER A 3 36.38 -5.95 -1.04
C SER A 3 36.44 -6.28 -2.54
N ARG A 4 37.55 -5.94 -3.20
CA ARG A 4 37.75 -6.28 -4.63
C ARG A 4 37.68 -7.78 -4.88
N GLU A 5 38.12 -8.56 -3.90
CA GLU A 5 38.17 -10.02 -3.99
C GLU A 5 36.78 -10.64 -3.81
N GLU A 6 36.00 -10.15 -2.85
CA GLU A 6 34.59 -10.56 -2.66
C GLU A 6 33.74 -10.30 -3.90
N LEU A 7 33.91 -9.13 -4.52
CA LEU A 7 33.14 -8.75 -5.70
C LEU A 7 33.46 -9.62 -6.92
N ARG A 8 34.74 -9.98 -7.11
CA ARG A 8 35.17 -10.93 -8.15
C ARG A 8 34.63 -12.34 -7.87
N GLN A 9 34.71 -12.80 -6.62
CA GLN A 9 34.22 -14.13 -6.24
C GLN A 9 32.71 -14.27 -6.49
N MET A 10 31.91 -13.27 -6.13
CA MET A 10 30.44 -13.31 -6.37
C MET A 10 30.09 -13.36 -7.86
N ARG A 11 30.77 -12.57 -8.70
CA ARG A 11 30.57 -12.60 -10.16
C ARG A 11 30.91 -13.97 -10.74
N SER A 12 32.07 -14.50 -10.38
CA SER A 12 32.51 -15.81 -10.87
C SER A 12 31.63 -16.97 -10.37
N GLN A 13 31.12 -16.88 -9.15
CA GLN A 13 30.16 -17.86 -8.63
C GLN A 13 28.84 -17.83 -9.41
N THR A 14 28.28 -16.64 -9.63
CA THR A 14 27.02 -16.45 -10.39
C THR A 14 27.17 -16.94 -11.83
N HIS A 15 28.29 -16.59 -12.47
CA HIS A 15 28.62 -17.04 -13.81
C HIS A 15 28.71 -18.58 -13.90
N ARG A 16 29.50 -19.21 -13.01
CA ARG A 16 29.65 -20.67 -12.98
C ARG A 16 28.33 -21.41 -12.75
N GLN A 17 27.45 -20.89 -11.90
CA GLN A 17 26.14 -21.49 -11.64
C GLN A 17 25.26 -21.48 -12.90
N ALA A 18 25.23 -20.35 -13.62
CA ALA A 18 24.45 -20.24 -14.85
C ALA A 18 25.01 -21.14 -15.97
N THR A 19 26.34 -21.19 -16.12
CA THR A 19 27.03 -22.06 -17.08
C THR A 19 26.77 -23.54 -16.80
N ALA A 20 26.88 -23.97 -15.54
CA ALA A 20 26.64 -25.35 -15.15
C ALA A 20 25.20 -25.78 -15.42
N ALA A 21 24.21 -24.93 -15.10
CA ALA A 21 22.80 -25.21 -15.36
C ALA A 21 22.51 -25.39 -16.87
N LEU A 22 23.11 -24.55 -17.71
CA LEU A 22 22.91 -24.60 -19.15
C LEU A 22 23.63 -25.80 -19.79
N GLN A 23 24.87 -26.08 -19.39
CA GLN A 23 25.61 -27.26 -19.87
C GLN A 23 24.92 -28.56 -19.47
N GLN A 24 24.37 -28.63 -18.24
CA GLN A 24 23.60 -29.78 -17.78
C GLN A 24 22.32 -29.97 -18.62
N TYR A 25 21.54 -28.91 -18.86
CA TYR A 25 20.33 -28.98 -19.68
C TYR A 25 20.60 -29.51 -21.11
N VAL A 26 21.67 -29.03 -21.74
CA VAL A 26 22.08 -29.43 -23.09
C VAL A 26 22.52 -30.89 -23.11
N THR A 27 23.33 -31.30 -22.13
CA THR A 27 23.80 -32.69 -21.99
C THR A 27 22.62 -33.65 -21.82
N ASP A 28 21.58 -33.25 -21.08
CA ASP A 28 20.45 -34.10 -20.74
C ASP A 28 19.38 -34.19 -21.85
N ASN A 29 19.24 -33.16 -22.71
CA ASN A 29 18.13 -33.06 -23.67
C ASN A 29 18.55 -33.00 -25.16
N GLU A 30 19.74 -32.47 -25.49
CA GLU A 30 20.23 -32.33 -26.86
C GLU A 30 21.75 -32.61 -26.95
N PRO A 31 22.20 -33.87 -26.78
CA PRO A 31 23.63 -34.21 -26.64
C PRO A 31 24.48 -33.95 -27.90
N GLU A 32 23.87 -33.70 -29.07
CA GLU A 32 24.57 -33.36 -30.32
C GLU A 32 24.77 -31.84 -30.49
N THR A 33 24.17 -31.00 -29.65
CA THR A 33 24.22 -29.54 -29.76
C THR A 33 25.33 -28.97 -28.86
N SER A 34 26.44 -28.48 -29.42
CA SER A 34 27.47 -27.79 -28.64
C SER A 34 27.01 -26.38 -28.26
N VAL A 35 26.98 -26.03 -26.98
CA VAL A 35 26.62 -24.67 -26.55
C VAL A 35 27.85 -23.84 -26.21
N GLU A 36 27.97 -22.71 -26.92
CA GLU A 36 28.97 -21.68 -26.67
C GLU A 36 28.49 -20.74 -25.55
N VAL A 37 29.23 -20.74 -24.44
CA VAL A 37 28.90 -19.99 -23.23
C VAL A 37 29.71 -18.69 -23.23
N LEU A 38 29.10 -17.60 -22.77
CA LEU A 38 29.78 -16.31 -22.65
C LEU A 38 30.92 -16.37 -21.61
N SER A 39 31.95 -15.52 -21.74
CA SER A 39 32.93 -15.34 -20.67
C SER A 39 32.49 -14.32 -19.62
N GLU A 40 33.13 -14.31 -18.44
CA GLU A 40 32.88 -13.29 -17.39
C GLU A 40 33.14 -11.85 -17.90
N GLU A 41 34.13 -11.68 -18.78
CA GLU A 41 34.46 -10.39 -19.39
C GLU A 41 33.42 -9.97 -20.44
N ASP A 42 32.84 -10.92 -21.16
CA ASP A 42 31.76 -10.67 -22.12
C ASP A 42 30.48 -10.23 -21.41
N GLU A 43 30.13 -10.86 -20.28
CA GLU A 43 29.00 -10.45 -19.43
C GLU A 43 29.17 -9.01 -18.93
N LEU A 44 30.35 -8.64 -18.47
CA LEU A 44 30.62 -7.26 -18.03
C LEU A 44 30.59 -6.25 -19.18
N SER A 45 31.09 -6.64 -20.35
CA SER A 45 31.10 -5.80 -21.54
C SER A 45 29.69 -5.49 -22.05
N ILE A 46 28.80 -6.50 -22.09
CA ILE A 46 27.40 -6.28 -22.48
C ILE A 46 26.64 -5.46 -21.43
N ILE A 47 26.87 -5.68 -20.13
CA ILE A 47 26.26 -4.85 -19.07
C ILE A 47 26.68 -3.38 -19.23
N ARG A 48 27.98 -3.10 -19.43
CA ARG A 48 28.50 -1.73 -19.64
C ARG A 48 27.87 -1.06 -20.86
N PHE A 49 27.68 -1.79 -21.96
CA PHE A 49 27.01 -1.28 -23.14
C PHE A 49 25.56 -0.83 -22.86
N TYR A 50 24.81 -1.62 -22.09
CA TYR A 50 23.44 -1.26 -21.74
C TYR A 50 23.36 -0.16 -20.67
N LEU A 51 24.34 -0.07 -19.75
CA LEU A 51 24.48 1.08 -18.83
C LEU A 51 24.62 2.41 -19.59
N LEU A 52 25.37 2.45 -20.71
CA LEU A 52 25.51 3.65 -21.54
C LEU A 52 24.19 4.11 -22.18
N ARG A 53 23.26 3.17 -22.42
CA ARG A 53 21.95 3.48 -22.99
C ARG A 53 20.99 4.10 -21.96
N ILE A 54 21.20 3.85 -20.67
CA ILE A 54 20.37 4.40 -19.58
C ILE A 54 20.32 5.92 -19.66
N GLY A 55 21.48 6.57 -19.69
CA GLY A 55 21.53 8.04 -19.72
C GLY A 55 20.79 8.64 -20.92
N ARG A 56 20.89 8.02 -22.09
CA ARG A 56 20.15 8.46 -23.29
C ARG A 56 18.64 8.31 -23.13
N LEU A 57 18.19 7.19 -22.54
CA LEU A 57 16.77 6.90 -22.32
C LEU A 57 16.16 7.77 -21.22
N VAL A 58 16.84 7.94 -20.08
CA VAL A 58 16.40 8.83 -19.00
C VAL A 58 16.25 10.26 -19.51
N LYS A 59 17.22 10.73 -20.32
CA LYS A 59 17.14 12.05 -20.98
C LYS A 59 15.98 12.13 -21.97
N ALA A 60 15.74 11.10 -22.77
CA ALA A 60 14.62 11.05 -23.72
C ALA A 60 13.24 10.96 -23.04
N LEU A 61 13.18 10.43 -21.81
CA LEU A 61 11.98 10.36 -20.98
C LEU A 61 11.76 11.61 -20.11
N GLY A 62 12.66 12.60 -20.17
CA GLY A 62 12.57 13.82 -19.36
C GLY A 62 12.81 13.60 -17.86
N LEU A 63 13.45 12.49 -17.49
CA LEU A 63 13.71 12.11 -16.10
C LEU A 63 15.02 12.75 -15.58
N PRO A 64 15.14 13.03 -14.26
CA PRO A 64 16.32 13.68 -13.71
C PRO A 64 17.56 12.75 -13.72
N SER A 65 18.76 13.34 -13.75
CA SER A 65 20.05 12.63 -13.73
C SER A 65 20.30 11.80 -12.46
N LEU A 66 19.52 12.04 -11.41
CA LEU A 66 19.48 11.25 -10.19
C LEU A 66 18.82 9.88 -10.43
N VAL A 67 17.73 9.83 -11.21
CA VAL A 67 17.07 8.58 -11.61
C VAL A 67 17.98 7.76 -12.51
N GLU A 68 18.77 8.40 -13.38
CA GLU A 68 19.83 7.72 -14.15
C GLU A 68 20.84 7.04 -13.23
N ALA A 69 21.36 7.75 -12.21
CA ALA A 69 22.33 7.19 -11.26
C ALA A 69 21.77 5.96 -10.55
N THR A 70 20.56 6.08 -10.00
CA THR A 70 19.90 5.02 -9.25
C THR A 70 19.55 3.83 -10.14
N ALA A 71 19.10 4.04 -11.38
CA ALA A 71 18.84 2.97 -12.34
C ALA A 71 20.12 2.19 -12.70
N MET A 72 21.24 2.88 -12.92
CA MET A 72 22.54 2.25 -13.17
C MET A 72 22.98 1.39 -11.98
N THR A 73 22.86 1.90 -10.74
CA THR A 73 23.24 1.16 -9.53
C THR A 73 22.34 -0.07 -9.31
N LEU A 74 21.02 0.06 -9.50
CA LEU A 74 20.09 -1.07 -9.36
C LEU A 74 20.37 -2.17 -10.41
N MET A 75 20.68 -1.78 -11.65
CA MET A 75 21.06 -2.73 -12.69
C MET A 75 22.37 -3.46 -12.34
N LYS A 76 23.40 -2.75 -11.89
CA LYS A 76 24.66 -3.37 -11.47
C LYS A 76 24.47 -4.33 -10.29
N ARG A 77 23.63 -3.98 -9.32
CA ARG A 77 23.30 -4.85 -8.16
C ARG A 77 22.53 -6.09 -8.60
N PHE A 78 21.60 -5.97 -9.55
CA PHE A 78 20.85 -7.10 -10.10
C PHE A 78 21.77 -8.15 -10.72
N TYR A 79 22.78 -7.73 -11.49
CA TYR A 79 23.75 -8.61 -12.16
C TYR A 79 24.90 -9.10 -11.26
N LEU A 80 24.93 -8.74 -9.97
CA LEU A 80 25.81 -9.41 -9.01
C LEU A 80 25.29 -10.78 -8.58
N ARG A 81 23.99 -11.04 -8.79
CA ARG A 81 23.28 -12.25 -8.33
C ARG A 81 22.60 -13.03 -9.44
N ASN A 82 22.56 -12.45 -10.64
CA ASN A 82 21.93 -13.03 -11.82
C ASN A 82 22.89 -12.91 -13.00
N SER A 83 22.92 -13.91 -13.88
CA SER A 83 23.72 -13.86 -15.11
C SER A 83 22.94 -13.24 -16.27
N CYS A 84 23.65 -12.60 -17.20
CA CYS A 84 23.07 -12.12 -18.46
C CYS A 84 22.42 -13.26 -19.25
N MET A 85 22.96 -14.48 -19.15
CA MET A 85 22.48 -15.69 -19.83
C MET A 85 21.09 -16.14 -19.39
N GLN A 86 20.69 -15.79 -18.16
CA GLN A 86 19.36 -16.05 -17.62
C GLN A 86 18.41 -14.87 -17.84
N PHE A 87 18.95 -13.65 -17.71
CA PHE A 87 18.19 -12.41 -17.83
C PHE A 87 18.92 -11.44 -18.76
N HIS A 88 18.43 -11.34 -19.99
CA HIS A 88 19.02 -10.42 -20.96
C HIS A 88 19.00 -8.96 -20.44
N PRO A 89 20.13 -8.22 -20.51
CA PRO A 89 20.16 -6.78 -20.17
C PRO A 89 19.12 -5.92 -20.87
N LYS A 90 18.73 -6.26 -22.10
CA LYS A 90 17.66 -5.58 -22.84
C LYS A 90 16.29 -5.73 -22.17
N LEU A 91 16.02 -6.87 -21.53
CA LEU A 91 14.77 -7.14 -20.79
C LEU A 91 14.70 -6.36 -19.46
N ILE A 92 15.83 -5.87 -18.97
CA ILE A 92 15.92 -5.02 -17.79
C ILE A 92 15.94 -3.53 -18.18
N MET A 93 16.35 -3.18 -19.42
CA MET A 93 16.81 -1.83 -19.76
C MET A 93 16.36 -1.11 -21.05
N CYS A 94 15.94 -1.70 -22.18
CA CYS A 94 15.93 -0.92 -23.45
C CYS A 94 14.81 -1.20 -24.48
N VAL A 95 14.40 -0.10 -25.12
CA VAL A 95 13.48 0.02 -26.27
C VAL A 95 14.27 -0.04 -27.59
N ILE A 96 13.67 -0.72 -28.56
CA ILE A 96 13.86 -0.78 -30.02
C ILE A 96 13.96 -2.25 -30.47
N THR A 97 12.93 -2.60 -31.25
CA THR A 97 12.61 -3.85 -31.94
C THR A 97 12.46 -5.13 -31.11
N THR A 98 11.24 -5.65 -31.23
CA THR A 98 10.67 -6.96 -30.85
C THR A 98 10.39 -7.27 -29.38
N TYR A 99 11.06 -6.68 -28.39
CA TYR A 99 10.65 -6.77 -26.97
C TYR A 99 11.17 -5.57 -26.15
N PRO A 100 10.34 -4.59 -25.76
CA PRO A 100 10.79 -3.45 -24.93
C PRO A 100 10.56 -3.71 -23.43
N ARG A 101 11.55 -3.50 -22.55
CA ARG A 101 11.35 -3.59 -21.09
C ARG A 101 12.31 -2.65 -20.33
N LEU A 102 11.79 -1.77 -19.46
CA LEU A 102 12.48 -0.63 -18.80
C LEU A 102 12.35 -0.65 -17.26
N THR A 103 12.31 -1.85 -16.67
CA THR A 103 11.94 -2.06 -15.26
C THR A 103 12.86 -1.33 -14.27
N SER A 104 14.16 -1.24 -14.55
CA SER A 104 15.12 -0.58 -13.66
C SER A 104 14.93 0.94 -13.57
N ILE A 105 14.59 1.60 -14.69
CA ILE A 105 14.36 3.05 -14.75
C ILE A 105 13.07 3.38 -14.03
N TYR A 106 12.04 2.56 -14.23
CA TYR A 106 10.78 2.69 -13.52
C TYR A 106 10.96 2.52 -12.01
N LEU A 107 11.68 1.48 -11.59
CA LEU A 107 11.98 1.22 -10.17
C LEU A 107 12.84 2.33 -9.55
N ALA A 108 13.81 2.86 -10.30
CA ALA A 108 14.63 4.00 -9.87
C ALA A 108 13.80 5.28 -9.71
N SER A 109 12.82 5.53 -10.60
CA SER A 109 11.91 6.67 -10.46
C SER A 109 11.09 6.58 -9.17
N LYS A 110 10.64 5.38 -8.78
CA LYS A 110 9.99 5.14 -7.49
C LYS A 110 10.95 5.36 -6.31
N ALA A 111 12.16 4.82 -6.40
CA ALA A 111 13.15 4.90 -5.33
C ALA A 111 13.62 6.35 -5.05
N GLU A 112 13.68 7.20 -6.08
CA GLU A 112 14.07 8.61 -5.97
C GLU A 112 12.90 9.57 -5.71
N ASN A 113 11.72 9.06 -5.33
CA ASN A 113 10.50 9.85 -5.14
C ASN A 113 10.14 10.73 -6.36
N TYR A 114 10.37 10.21 -7.57
CA TYR A 114 9.90 10.79 -8.82
C TYR A 114 8.76 9.93 -9.38
N PRO A 115 7.55 9.97 -8.80
CA PRO A 115 6.49 9.02 -9.11
C PRO A 115 5.96 9.25 -10.52
N VAL A 116 6.32 8.37 -11.44
CA VAL A 116 5.70 8.30 -12.77
C VAL A 116 4.60 7.25 -12.72
N PRO A 117 3.32 7.60 -12.98
CA PRO A 117 2.26 6.59 -13.09
C PRO A 117 2.64 5.55 -14.14
N LEU A 118 2.40 4.27 -13.84
CA LEU A 118 2.84 3.18 -14.71
C LEU A 118 2.27 3.32 -16.14
N SER A 119 0.99 3.71 -16.24
CA SER A 119 0.31 4.05 -17.49
C SER A 119 1.01 5.17 -18.28
N HIS A 120 1.44 6.22 -17.57
CA HIS A 120 2.14 7.37 -18.15
C HIS A 120 3.57 7.02 -18.57
N PHE A 121 4.27 6.22 -17.77
CA PHE A 121 5.59 5.71 -18.10
C PHE A 121 5.54 4.86 -19.37
N CYS A 122 4.60 3.91 -19.45
CA CYS A 122 4.35 3.11 -20.66
C CYS A 122 4.01 4.00 -21.86
N ALA A 123 3.19 5.04 -21.69
CA ALA A 123 2.83 5.95 -22.77
C ALA A 123 4.02 6.80 -23.27
N LEU A 124 4.85 7.35 -22.38
CA LEU A 124 6.06 8.10 -22.75
C LEU A 124 7.05 7.22 -23.53
N VAL A 125 7.19 5.99 -23.08
CA VAL A 125 8.05 4.99 -23.71
C VAL A 125 7.54 4.62 -25.11
N ASN A 126 6.22 4.42 -25.25
CA ASN A 126 5.60 4.04 -26.52
C ASN A 126 5.44 5.23 -27.49
N LYS A 127 5.35 6.48 -27.01
CA LYS A 127 5.29 7.71 -27.84
C LYS A 127 6.58 7.97 -28.61
N ASN A 128 7.72 7.55 -28.04
CA ASN A 128 9.02 7.63 -28.68
C ASN A 128 9.27 6.46 -29.67
N ALA A 129 8.32 5.53 -29.82
CA ALA A 129 8.27 4.54 -30.89
C ALA A 129 7.38 5.05 -32.05
N ALA A 130 7.71 4.69 -33.29
CA ALA A 130 7.13 5.27 -34.52
C ALA A 130 5.58 5.44 -34.53
N PRO A 131 5.03 6.49 -35.19
CA PRO A 131 3.62 6.90 -35.06
C PRO A 131 2.60 5.86 -35.55
N ARG A 132 1.43 5.85 -34.88
CA ARG A 132 0.32 4.88 -35.05
C ARG A 132 -0.71 5.35 -36.10
N PRO A 133 -1.24 4.47 -36.97
CA PRO A 133 -2.49 4.76 -37.69
C PRO A 133 -3.71 4.71 -36.74
N PRO A 134 -4.74 5.55 -36.94
CA PRO A 134 -5.88 5.62 -36.03
C PRO A 134 -6.74 4.33 -36.08
N GLY A 135 -7.13 3.81 -34.91
CA GLY A 135 -8.13 2.73 -34.78
C GLY A 135 -7.65 1.34 -34.34
N GLN A 136 -6.35 1.12 -34.08
CA GLN A 136 -5.85 -0.16 -33.57
C GLN A 136 -5.48 -0.11 -32.08
N ALA A 137 -5.90 -1.14 -31.33
CA ALA A 137 -5.51 -1.38 -29.95
C ALA A 137 -4.00 -1.73 -29.81
N PRO A 138 -3.37 -1.49 -28.66
CA PRO A 138 -1.98 -1.90 -28.40
C PRO A 138 -1.83 -3.42 -28.58
N SER A 139 -0.90 -3.84 -29.41
CA SER A 139 -0.67 -5.26 -29.72
C SER A 139 0.76 -5.64 -29.33
N ALA A 140 0.89 -6.72 -28.56
CA ALA A 140 2.17 -7.31 -28.15
C ALA A 140 3.08 -7.65 -29.35
N ALA A 141 2.51 -7.83 -30.55
CA ALA A 141 3.26 -8.13 -31.78
C ALA A 141 4.15 -6.97 -32.29
N ARG A 142 3.90 -5.72 -31.88
CA ARG A 142 4.77 -4.56 -32.23
C ARG A 142 5.81 -4.23 -31.16
N GLY A 143 5.75 -4.87 -30.00
CA GLY A 143 6.60 -4.53 -28.86
C GLY A 143 6.20 -3.17 -28.27
N ASP A 144 4.97 -3.04 -27.82
CA ASP A 144 4.51 -1.93 -26.96
C ASP A 144 4.74 -2.33 -25.48
N VAL A 145 5.27 -1.42 -24.66
CA VAL A 145 5.41 -1.64 -23.21
C VAL A 145 4.04 -1.51 -22.55
N THR A 146 3.59 -2.57 -21.86
CA THR A 146 2.33 -2.58 -21.09
C THR A 146 2.61 -2.58 -19.59
N GLU A 147 1.62 -2.12 -18.82
CA GLU A 147 1.70 -2.04 -17.36
C GLU A 147 1.95 -3.42 -16.72
N GLN A 148 1.36 -4.47 -17.29
CA GLN A 148 1.53 -5.84 -16.84
C GLN A 148 2.99 -6.31 -16.95
N ILE A 149 3.68 -6.00 -18.06
CA ILE A 149 5.06 -6.44 -18.29
C ILE A 149 6.03 -5.82 -17.29
N ILE A 150 5.85 -4.53 -16.98
CA ILE A 150 6.68 -3.86 -15.97
C ILE A 150 6.35 -4.40 -14.58
N GLY A 151 5.07 -4.61 -14.25
CA GLY A 151 4.66 -5.16 -12.95
C GLY A 151 5.24 -6.56 -12.67
N ASP A 152 5.23 -7.45 -13.66
CA ASP A 152 5.76 -8.82 -13.51
C ASP A 152 7.28 -8.83 -13.29
N LEU A 153 8.02 -7.98 -14.01
CA LEU A 153 9.46 -7.88 -13.87
C LEU A 153 9.90 -7.05 -12.66
N GLU A 154 9.08 -6.09 -12.22
CA GLU A 154 9.35 -5.27 -11.04
C GLU A 154 9.53 -6.16 -9.83
N PHE A 155 8.62 -7.11 -9.61
CA PHE A 155 8.74 -8.04 -8.50
C PHE A 155 10.02 -8.89 -8.58
N GLY A 156 10.36 -9.42 -9.76
CA GLY A 156 11.57 -10.24 -9.95
C GLY A 156 12.87 -9.46 -9.71
N MET A 157 12.92 -8.21 -10.15
CA MET A 157 14.05 -7.31 -9.91
C MET A 157 14.15 -6.93 -8.43
N VAL A 158 13.04 -6.57 -7.78
CA VAL A 158 12.99 -6.23 -6.35
C VAL A 158 13.39 -7.43 -5.48
N GLN A 159 12.93 -8.64 -5.82
CA GLN A 159 13.30 -9.87 -5.12
C GLN A 159 14.81 -10.14 -5.23
N SER A 160 15.39 -9.95 -6.42
CA SER A 160 16.83 -10.13 -6.64
C SER A 160 17.68 -9.13 -5.87
N LEU A 161 17.13 -7.95 -5.57
CA LEU A 161 17.73 -6.90 -4.77
C LEU A 161 17.45 -7.04 -3.25
N ASP A 162 16.88 -8.15 -2.80
CA ASP A 162 16.42 -8.36 -1.40
C ASP A 162 15.52 -7.24 -0.87
N PHE A 163 14.72 -6.62 -1.74
CA PHE A 163 13.87 -5.47 -1.41
C PHE A 163 14.65 -4.23 -0.92
N GLU A 164 15.98 -4.19 -1.08
CA GLU A 164 16.82 -3.05 -0.73
C GLU A 164 16.92 -2.04 -1.88
N LEU A 165 15.92 -1.15 -2.00
CA LEU A 165 15.84 -0.16 -3.08
C LEU A 165 16.55 1.16 -2.78
N ALA A 166 16.95 1.40 -1.53
CA ALA A 166 17.64 2.62 -1.15
C ALA A 166 19.04 2.69 -1.78
N VAL A 167 19.32 3.78 -2.50
CA VAL A 167 20.63 4.04 -3.10
C VAL A 167 21.15 5.38 -2.59
N TYR A 168 22.36 5.37 -2.05
CA TYR A 168 23.07 6.58 -1.62
C TYR A 168 24.06 6.99 -2.70
N GLY A 169 23.64 7.83 -3.65
CA GLY A 169 24.48 8.27 -4.76
C GLY A 169 25.51 9.35 -4.37
N ALA A 170 26.69 9.29 -4.99
CA ALA A 170 27.77 10.27 -4.78
C ALA A 170 27.41 11.71 -5.21
N HIS A 171 26.36 11.88 -6.02
CA HIS A 171 25.83 13.20 -6.40
C HIS A 171 25.31 14.00 -5.19
N ARG A 172 24.72 13.32 -4.19
CA ARG A 172 24.25 13.99 -2.96
C ARG A 172 25.42 14.46 -2.09
N ALA A 173 26.51 13.69 -2.06
CA ALA A 173 27.73 14.05 -1.33
C ALA A 173 28.47 15.24 -1.96
N LEU A 174 28.42 15.37 -3.30
CA LEU A 174 29.03 16.49 -4.01
C LEU A 174 28.47 17.86 -3.57
N TYR A 175 27.16 17.97 -3.38
CA TYR A 175 26.54 19.23 -2.95
C TYR A 175 27.07 19.70 -1.59
N GLY A 176 27.14 18.78 -0.62
CA GLY A 176 27.74 19.07 0.69
C GLY A 176 29.21 19.42 0.61
N LEU A 177 29.97 18.72 -0.25
CA LEU A 177 31.39 19.01 -0.48
C LEU A 177 31.61 20.42 -1.06
N ILE A 178 30.80 20.84 -2.03
CA ILE A 178 30.92 22.18 -2.65
C ILE A 178 30.66 23.27 -1.60
N LEU A 179 29.63 23.11 -0.76
CA LEU A 179 29.36 24.06 0.32
C LEU A 179 30.53 24.16 1.30
N ASP A 180 31.11 23.01 1.68
CA ASP A 180 32.29 22.97 2.52
C ASP A 180 33.49 23.68 1.86
N LEU A 181 33.73 23.44 0.57
CA LEU A 181 34.83 24.06 -0.17
C LEU A 181 34.66 25.58 -0.31
N GLN A 182 33.43 26.07 -0.45
CA GLN A 182 33.10 27.51 -0.46
C GLN A 182 33.48 28.20 0.86
N THR A 183 33.39 27.49 2.00
CA THR A 183 33.80 28.06 3.30
C THR A 183 35.31 28.21 3.44
N ILE A 184 36.09 27.40 2.72
CA ILE A 184 37.55 27.35 2.82
C ILE A 184 38.21 28.34 1.85
N GLU A 185 37.64 28.48 0.65
CA GLU A 185 38.20 29.36 -0.40
C GLU A 185 37.15 30.38 -0.88
N PRO A 186 36.92 31.47 -0.13
CA PRO A 186 35.97 32.51 -0.49
C PRO A 186 36.45 33.40 -1.66
N SER A 187 37.69 33.21 -2.15
CA SER A 187 38.31 33.99 -3.21
C SER A 187 37.84 33.60 -4.63
N LEU A 188 37.13 32.48 -4.76
CA LEU A 188 36.62 31.96 -6.04
C LEU A 188 35.29 32.59 -6.42
N THR A 189 35.16 32.95 -7.71
CA THR A 189 33.93 33.53 -8.24
C THR A 189 32.84 32.47 -8.44
N ARG A 190 31.59 32.90 -8.64
CA ARG A 190 30.48 32.00 -8.94
C ARG A 190 30.72 31.16 -10.20
N ASP A 191 31.36 31.75 -11.21
CA ASP A 191 31.65 31.08 -12.49
C ASP A 191 32.77 30.04 -12.33
N ASP A 192 33.78 30.33 -11.49
CA ASP A 192 34.81 29.35 -11.11
C ASP A 192 34.19 28.11 -10.43
N TRP A 193 33.21 28.32 -9.53
CA TRP A 193 32.50 27.22 -8.85
C TRP A 193 31.62 26.40 -9.81
N LEU A 194 30.98 27.04 -10.79
CA LEU A 194 30.20 26.34 -11.81
C LEU A 194 31.10 25.50 -12.74
N ALA A 195 32.26 26.05 -13.13
CA ALA A 195 33.23 25.36 -13.97
C ALA A 195 33.81 24.12 -13.27
N ILE A 196 34.24 24.25 -12.00
CA ILE A 196 34.78 23.11 -11.24
C ILE A 196 33.68 22.08 -10.93
N ALA A 197 32.46 22.50 -10.56
CA ALA A 197 31.35 21.59 -10.31
C ALA A 197 30.99 20.77 -11.55
N SER A 198 31.01 21.39 -12.74
CA SER A 198 30.79 20.71 -14.03
C SER A 198 31.88 19.67 -14.34
N ALA A 199 33.15 20.02 -14.08
CA ALA A 199 34.26 19.08 -14.23
C ALA A 199 34.13 17.88 -13.27
N ILE A 200 33.78 18.13 -12.00
CA ILE A 200 33.56 17.08 -11.00
C ILE A 200 32.37 16.19 -11.38
N GLN A 201 31.27 16.78 -11.85
CA GLN A 201 30.07 16.05 -12.25
C GLN A 201 30.32 15.12 -13.45
N SER A 202 31.21 15.52 -14.37
CA SER A 202 31.63 14.67 -15.50
C SER A 202 32.40 13.44 -15.02
N ASN A 203 33.33 13.63 -14.08
CA ASN A 203 34.09 12.52 -13.46
C ASN A 203 33.21 11.60 -12.60
N LEU A 204 32.23 12.19 -11.91
CA LEU A 204 31.21 11.46 -11.15
C LEU A 204 30.29 10.62 -12.05
N HIS A 205 30.09 11.03 -13.29
CA HIS A 205 29.36 10.23 -14.28
C HIS A 205 30.18 9.00 -14.69
N LEU A 206 31.49 9.18 -14.91
CA LEU A 206 32.42 8.09 -15.22
C LEU A 206 32.51 7.04 -14.11
N SER A 207 32.49 7.46 -12.84
CA SER A 207 32.51 6.53 -11.70
C SER A 207 31.34 5.54 -11.68
N ARG A 208 30.23 5.87 -12.33
CA ARG A 208 29.03 4.99 -12.40
C ARG A 208 29.25 3.79 -13.31
N PHE A 209 30.21 3.87 -14.24
CA PHE A 209 30.55 2.77 -15.16
C PHE A 209 31.66 1.87 -14.61
N SER A 210 32.31 2.27 -13.51
CA SER A 210 33.31 1.46 -12.81
C SER A 210 32.73 0.77 -11.58
N ASP A 211 33.55 -0.07 -10.94
CA ASP A 211 33.21 -0.73 -9.67
C ASP A 211 33.37 0.21 -8.45
N ALA A 212 33.68 1.49 -8.67
CA ALA A 212 33.89 2.46 -7.59
C ALA A 212 32.70 2.56 -6.62
N GLU A 213 31.46 2.46 -7.12
CA GLU A 213 30.24 2.47 -6.29
C GLU A 213 30.12 1.29 -5.30
N PHE A 214 30.77 0.17 -5.60
CA PHE A 214 30.76 -0.99 -4.70
C PHE A 214 31.93 -0.97 -3.70
N LEU A 215 33.03 -0.32 -4.07
CA LEU A 215 34.29 -0.31 -3.34
C LEU A 215 34.44 0.87 -2.37
N TYR A 216 33.85 2.03 -2.67
CA TYR A 216 34.09 3.28 -1.96
C TYR A 216 32.79 3.96 -1.50
N ALA A 217 32.90 4.79 -0.46
CA ALA A 217 31.78 5.58 0.04
C ALA A 217 31.37 6.67 -0.96
N PRO A 218 30.10 7.10 -0.99
CA PRO A 218 29.65 8.22 -1.84
C PRO A 218 30.48 9.50 -1.64
N SER A 219 30.90 9.78 -0.41
CA SER A 219 31.78 10.91 -0.08
C SER A 219 33.20 10.74 -0.60
N GLN A 220 33.76 9.52 -0.54
CA GLN A 220 35.07 9.20 -1.10
C GLN A 220 35.08 9.32 -2.63
N ILE A 221 34.01 8.91 -3.30
CA ILE A 221 33.85 9.02 -4.76
C ILE A 221 33.72 10.49 -5.17
N ALA A 222 32.95 11.30 -4.43
CA ALA A 222 32.83 12.74 -4.69
C ALA A 222 34.17 13.47 -4.51
N LEU A 223 34.91 13.16 -3.43
CA LEU A 223 36.26 13.71 -3.20
C LEU A 223 37.27 13.24 -4.25
N ALA A 224 37.24 11.97 -4.68
CA ALA A 224 38.12 11.45 -5.72
C ALA A 224 37.80 12.09 -7.08
N SER A 225 36.52 12.34 -7.37
CA SER A 225 36.09 13.07 -8.58
C SER A 225 36.56 14.53 -8.57
N CYS A 226 36.65 15.16 -7.40
CA CYS A 226 37.29 16.46 -7.18
C CYS A 226 38.81 16.40 -7.37
N TRP A 227 39.46 15.38 -6.81
CA TRP A 227 40.91 15.16 -6.90
C TRP A 227 41.43 15.11 -8.35
N ILE A 228 40.67 14.52 -9.26
CA ILE A 228 41.05 14.40 -10.69
C ILE A 228 40.50 15.52 -11.58
N SER A 229 39.77 16.49 -11.02
CA SER A 229 39.17 17.59 -11.80
C SER A 229 40.14 18.76 -12.02
N SER A 230 40.07 19.37 -13.20
CA SER A 230 40.75 20.63 -13.52
C SER A 230 39.79 21.49 -14.33
N ALA A 231 39.66 22.76 -13.99
CA ALA A 231 38.78 23.70 -14.67
C ALA A 231 39.58 24.91 -15.22
N PRO A 232 39.28 25.36 -16.45
CA PRO A 232 39.90 26.57 -17.00
C PRO A 232 39.40 27.81 -16.25
N ARG A 233 40.31 28.76 -15.98
CA ARG A 233 40.01 30.03 -15.31
C ARG A 233 40.36 31.19 -16.24
N GLU A 234 39.46 32.17 -16.38
CA GLU A 234 39.72 33.35 -17.22
C GLU A 234 40.82 34.21 -16.57
N GLY A 235 42.01 34.23 -17.18
CA GLY A 235 43.12 35.12 -16.79
C GLY A 235 44.10 34.61 -15.72
N SER A 236 44.04 33.34 -15.28
CA SER A 236 45.07 32.72 -14.41
C SER A 236 45.35 31.25 -14.73
N GLU A 237 46.25 30.60 -13.97
CA GLU A 237 46.43 29.15 -14.00
C GLU A 237 45.11 28.39 -13.76
N SER A 238 44.97 27.20 -14.38
CA SER A 238 43.80 26.33 -14.26
C SER A 238 43.50 25.98 -12.80
N LEU A 239 42.22 26.05 -12.42
CA LEU A 239 41.76 25.68 -11.09
C LEU A 239 41.83 24.16 -10.91
N SER A 240 42.82 23.69 -10.13
CA SER A 240 42.99 22.28 -9.82
C SER A 240 42.08 21.86 -8.67
N GLY A 241 41.22 20.87 -8.90
CA GLY A 241 40.41 20.28 -7.84
C GLY A 241 41.22 19.50 -6.81
N LYS A 242 42.44 19.06 -7.17
CA LYS A 242 43.40 18.43 -6.25
C LYS A 242 43.84 19.39 -5.14
N THR A 243 44.22 20.62 -5.51
CA THR A 243 44.68 21.62 -4.51
C THR A 243 43.54 22.05 -3.58
N LEU A 244 42.30 22.11 -4.09
CA LEU A 244 41.11 22.35 -3.27
C LEU A 244 40.83 21.19 -2.29
N ALA A 245 40.95 19.95 -2.75
CA ALA A 245 40.76 18.78 -1.90
C ALA A 245 41.85 18.67 -0.82
N GLU A 246 43.10 18.99 -1.14
CA GLU A 246 44.22 19.04 -0.18
C GLU A 246 43.98 20.12 0.89
N LYS A 247 43.62 21.35 0.49
CA LYS A 247 43.24 22.42 1.43
C LYS A 247 42.08 22.03 2.34
N TRP A 248 41.09 21.31 1.80
CA TRP A 248 39.97 20.80 2.59
C TRP A 248 40.41 19.75 3.61
N LEU A 249 41.24 18.80 3.21
CA LEU A 249 41.79 17.77 4.11
C LEU A 249 42.60 18.40 5.24
N ASP A 250 43.48 19.36 4.91
CA ASP A 250 44.32 20.05 5.90
C ASP A 250 43.47 20.85 6.91
N SER A 251 42.42 21.52 6.43
CA SER A 251 41.45 22.24 7.28
C SER A 251 40.69 21.29 8.23
N LYS A 252 40.22 20.14 7.72
CA LYS A 252 39.53 19.13 8.56
C LYS A 252 40.48 18.46 9.56
N GLU A 253 41.74 18.24 9.19
CA GLU A 253 42.75 17.72 10.12
C GLU A 253 43.06 18.71 11.25
N ALA A 254 43.19 20.00 10.94
CA ALA A 254 43.37 21.06 11.93
C ALA A 254 42.16 21.18 12.87
N LEU A 255 40.93 21.11 12.32
CA LEU A 255 39.70 21.09 13.12
C LEU A 255 39.63 19.87 14.04
N SER A 256 40.00 18.69 13.52
CA SER A 256 40.05 17.45 14.30
C SER A 256 41.01 17.57 15.48
N LYS A 257 42.23 18.08 15.26
CA LYS A 257 43.21 18.35 16.32
C LYS A 257 42.66 19.32 17.38
N LYS A 258 41.99 20.40 16.95
CA LYS A 258 41.37 21.38 17.86
C LYS A 258 40.22 20.78 18.70
N LEU A 259 39.37 19.96 18.08
CA LEU A 259 38.27 19.26 18.77
C LEU A 259 38.80 18.22 19.75
N GLN A 260 39.86 17.49 19.39
CA GLN A 260 40.53 16.56 20.30
C GLN A 260 41.13 17.28 21.50
N GLN A 261 41.86 18.37 21.28
CA GLN A 261 42.37 19.22 22.37
C GLN A 261 41.24 19.72 23.27
N THR A 262 40.13 20.19 22.68
CA THR A 262 38.95 20.66 23.44
C THR A 262 38.30 19.53 24.24
N ARG A 263 38.21 18.31 23.66
CA ARG A 263 37.70 17.12 24.36
C ARG A 263 38.58 16.75 25.53
N VAL A 264 39.91 16.71 25.36
CA VAL A 264 40.87 16.45 26.44
C VAL A 264 40.71 17.49 27.54
N ILE A 265 40.71 18.78 27.21
CA ILE A 265 40.51 19.87 28.18
C ILE A 265 39.15 19.74 28.89
N SER A 266 38.09 19.37 28.18
CA SER A 266 36.76 19.17 28.77
C SER A 266 36.70 17.96 29.70
N GLN A 267 37.40 16.88 29.38
CA GLN A 267 37.53 15.69 30.22
C GLN A 267 38.37 15.98 31.46
N GLU A 268 39.47 16.72 31.31
CA GLU A 268 40.29 17.21 32.42
C GLU A 268 39.45 18.11 33.35
N ASN A 269 38.76 19.10 32.80
CA ASN A 269 37.87 19.99 33.57
C ASN A 269 36.73 19.23 34.26
N TRP A 270 36.14 18.23 33.59
CA TRP A 270 35.12 17.37 34.19
C TRP A 270 35.70 16.54 35.34
N SER A 271 36.90 15.96 35.15
CA SER A 271 37.63 15.22 36.17
C SER A 271 37.97 16.11 37.37
N THR A 272 38.49 17.31 37.15
CA THR A 272 38.81 18.28 38.22
C THR A 272 37.56 18.73 38.98
N LYS A 273 36.44 18.99 38.28
CA LYS A 273 35.14 19.29 38.93
C LYS A 273 34.63 18.13 39.75
N HIS A 274 34.74 16.90 39.24
CA HIS A 274 34.36 15.70 39.99
C HIS A 274 35.25 15.46 41.20
N GLN A 275 36.54 15.78 41.12
CA GLN A 275 37.48 15.66 42.22
C GLN A 275 37.23 16.73 43.30
N ALA A 276 36.82 17.94 42.90
CA ALA A 276 36.42 19.02 43.81
C ALA A 276 35.07 18.78 44.52
N LEU A 277 34.20 17.96 43.93
CA LEU A 277 32.90 17.58 44.51
C LEU A 277 32.97 16.31 45.39
N ARG A 278 34.14 15.68 45.53
CA ARG A 278 34.31 14.55 46.47
C ARG A 278 34.36 15.09 47.90
N PRO A 279 33.53 14.60 48.83
CA PRO A 279 33.66 14.94 50.25
C PRO A 279 35.03 14.48 50.78
N VAL A 280 35.63 15.27 51.67
CA VAL A 280 36.83 14.87 52.41
C VAL A 280 36.51 13.59 53.19
N PRO A 281 37.28 12.50 53.04
CA PRO A 281 36.99 11.26 53.75
C PRO A 281 37.23 11.46 55.25
N SER A 282 36.26 11.06 56.06
CA SER A 282 36.45 10.86 57.49
C SER A 282 37.48 9.75 57.74
N PRO A 283 38.36 9.88 58.75
CA PRO A 283 39.42 8.91 58.98
C PRO A 283 38.81 7.60 59.50
N GLY A 284 38.80 6.55 58.66
CA GLY A 284 38.45 5.21 59.13
C GLY A 284 37.80 4.21 58.16
N GLU A 285 37.60 4.52 56.88
CA GLU A 285 37.02 3.53 55.95
C GLU A 285 38.02 3.05 54.90
N ASP A 286 38.16 1.72 54.83
CA ASP A 286 39.10 0.93 54.04
C ASP A 286 39.08 1.27 52.54
N ASP A 287 40.28 1.61 52.03
CA ASP A 287 40.57 1.73 50.60
C ASP A 287 40.58 0.34 49.96
N SER A 288 39.48 -0.02 49.30
CA SER A 288 39.49 -1.04 48.25
C SER A 288 39.03 -0.42 46.93
N PRO A 289 39.85 -0.45 45.85
CA PRO A 289 39.53 0.25 44.63
C PRO A 289 38.42 -0.50 43.89
N VAL A 290 37.20 0.05 43.94
CA VAL A 290 36.09 -0.35 43.07
C VAL A 290 36.50 -0.02 41.63
N THR A 291 36.94 -1.05 40.92
CA THR A 291 37.22 -1.02 39.49
C THR A 291 35.88 -0.96 38.76
N GLN A 292 35.35 0.25 38.58
CA GLN A 292 34.32 0.46 37.57
C GLN A 292 34.94 0.09 36.22
N LYS A 293 34.43 -0.98 35.60
CA LYS A 293 34.65 -1.26 34.18
C LYS A 293 34.08 -0.09 33.37
N GLN A 294 34.88 0.95 33.16
CA GLN A 294 34.76 1.76 31.97
C GLN A 294 35.09 0.83 30.81
N GLU A 295 34.08 0.51 30.01
CA GLU A 295 34.30 -0.05 28.68
C GLU A 295 35.26 0.89 27.96
N LYS A 296 36.52 0.45 27.79
CA LYS A 296 37.42 1.00 26.79
C LYS A 296 36.77 0.72 25.44
N ASN A 297 35.92 1.62 24.98
CA ASN A 297 35.78 1.83 23.56
C ASN A 297 37.19 2.15 23.07
N THR A 298 37.74 1.24 22.26
CA THR A 298 39.00 1.45 21.56
C THR A 298 38.93 2.79 20.85
N ASP A 299 39.74 3.74 21.30
CA ASP A 299 40.07 4.95 20.56
C ASP A 299 40.67 4.50 19.21
N GLU A 300 39.83 4.40 18.18
CA GLU A 300 40.31 4.36 16.80
C GLU A 300 41.10 5.66 16.58
N ALA A 301 42.41 5.53 16.39
CA ALA A 301 43.26 6.67 16.05
C ALA A 301 42.66 7.38 14.83
N PRO A 302 42.61 8.74 14.82
CA PRO A 302 42.08 9.47 13.68
C PRO A 302 42.86 9.08 12.42
N ILE A 303 42.14 8.72 11.35
CA ILE A 303 42.74 8.39 10.06
C ILE A 303 43.58 9.59 9.61
N SER A 304 44.87 9.38 9.33
CA SER A 304 45.76 10.45 8.88
C SER A 304 45.35 10.96 7.49
N ALA A 305 45.52 12.26 7.22
CA ALA A 305 45.23 12.83 5.90
C ALA A 305 45.99 12.11 4.78
N GLU A 306 47.20 11.62 5.07
CA GLU A 306 48.01 10.84 4.13
C GLU A 306 47.36 9.50 3.76
N SER A 307 46.73 8.82 4.73
CA SER A 307 45.98 7.58 4.46
C SER A 307 44.76 7.84 3.57
N ILE A 308 44.08 8.99 3.77
CA ILE A 308 42.95 9.40 2.93
C ILE A 308 43.42 9.73 1.51
N LYS A 309 44.56 10.43 1.34
CA LYS A 309 45.15 10.70 0.01
C LYS A 309 45.44 9.41 -0.76
N GLN A 310 45.97 8.38 -0.11
CA GLN A 310 46.18 7.06 -0.74
C GLN A 310 44.87 6.39 -1.17
N ILE A 311 43.79 6.53 -0.39
CA ILE A 311 42.47 6.02 -0.75
C ILE A 311 41.91 6.79 -1.96
N LEU A 312 42.06 8.13 -1.97
CA LEU A 312 41.62 8.97 -3.08
C LEU A 312 42.38 8.66 -4.37
N GLU A 313 43.68 8.41 -4.32
CA GLU A 313 44.49 8.03 -5.49
C GLU A 313 44.00 6.70 -6.08
N LYS A 314 43.74 5.69 -5.23
CA LYS A 314 43.19 4.40 -5.66
C LYS A 314 41.79 4.54 -6.24
N ALA A 315 40.91 5.33 -5.61
CA ALA A 315 39.57 5.59 -6.11
C ALA A 315 39.59 6.34 -7.46
N SER A 316 40.53 7.28 -7.62
CA SER A 316 40.76 8.04 -8.85
C SER A 316 41.18 7.12 -10.01
N GLN A 317 42.10 6.19 -9.77
CA GLN A 317 42.51 5.18 -10.76
C GLN A 317 41.33 4.29 -11.19
N GLU A 318 40.46 3.89 -10.26
CA GLU A 318 39.26 3.10 -10.59
C GLU A 318 38.25 3.88 -11.44
N ILE A 319 38.07 5.18 -11.19
CA ILE A 319 37.19 6.04 -12.01
C ILE A 319 37.76 6.20 -13.43
N LEU A 320 39.07 6.41 -13.56
CA LEU A 320 39.74 6.60 -14.84
C LEU A 320 39.91 5.30 -15.64
N SER A 321 39.83 4.13 -15.01
CA SER A 321 39.97 2.82 -15.67
C SER A 321 38.98 2.57 -16.82
N VAL A 322 37.87 3.32 -16.85
CA VAL A 322 36.81 3.19 -17.86
C VAL A 322 36.98 4.17 -19.03
N SER A 323 38.00 5.04 -18.96
CA SER A 323 38.36 6.02 -19.99
C SER A 323 39.64 5.61 -20.74
N MET A 324 39.70 5.85 -22.05
CA MET A 324 40.90 5.69 -22.89
C MET A 324 41.36 7.07 -23.40
N PRO A 325 42.66 7.30 -23.60
CA PRO A 325 43.16 8.57 -24.12
C PRO A 325 42.74 8.74 -25.58
N GLN A 326 41.91 9.75 -25.87
CA GLN A 326 41.65 10.21 -27.23
C GLN A 326 42.69 11.25 -27.63
N HIS A 327 43.11 11.25 -28.89
CA HIS A 327 44.08 12.20 -29.42
C HIS A 327 43.52 13.64 -29.40
N GLY A 328 43.89 14.43 -28.39
CA GLY A 328 43.62 15.87 -28.28
C GLY A 328 43.24 16.29 -26.87
N GLU A 329 43.97 17.23 -26.27
CA GLU A 329 43.84 17.65 -24.86
C GLU A 329 42.56 18.46 -24.52
N SER A 330 41.60 18.64 -25.45
CA SER A 330 40.45 19.54 -25.24
C SER A 330 39.05 18.91 -25.30
N GLU A 331 38.91 17.58 -25.43
CA GLU A 331 37.59 16.92 -25.45
C GLU A 331 37.23 16.26 -24.10
N PRO A 332 35.94 16.31 -23.68
CA PRO A 332 35.50 15.72 -22.42
C PRO A 332 35.67 14.20 -22.43
N LEU A 333 36.21 13.65 -21.33
CA LEU A 333 36.41 12.20 -21.14
C LEU A 333 35.09 11.43 -21.33
N ARG A 334 35.10 10.39 -22.18
CA ARG A 334 33.94 9.53 -22.45
C ARG A 334 34.25 8.05 -22.19
N PRO A 335 33.28 7.28 -21.69
CA PRO A 335 33.43 5.83 -21.53
C PRO A 335 33.52 5.14 -22.89
N TYR A 336 34.50 4.25 -23.07
CA TYR A 336 34.74 3.49 -24.31
C TYR A 336 34.09 2.09 -24.24
N VAL A 337 33.43 1.67 -25.33
CA VAL A 337 32.90 0.30 -25.50
C VAL A 337 33.10 -0.14 -26.95
N ASP A 338 33.67 -1.34 -27.14
CA ASP A 338 33.77 -1.98 -28.45
C ASP A 338 32.37 -2.44 -28.90
N THR A 339 31.79 -1.68 -29.84
CA THR A 339 30.42 -1.94 -30.29
C THR A 339 30.29 -3.17 -31.17
N ASP A 340 31.35 -3.62 -31.82
CA ASP A 340 31.29 -4.76 -32.74
C ASP A 340 31.46 -6.07 -31.98
N HIS A 341 32.35 -6.11 -30.98
CA HIS A 341 32.45 -7.22 -30.02
C HIS A 341 31.12 -7.45 -29.28
N VAL A 342 30.48 -6.37 -28.79
CA VAL A 342 29.20 -6.47 -28.06
C VAL A 342 28.05 -7.00 -28.93
N LYS A 343 28.02 -6.70 -30.23
CA LYS A 343 26.99 -7.24 -31.14
C LYS A 343 27.14 -8.76 -31.31
N GLN A 344 28.37 -9.26 -31.36
CA GLN A 344 28.64 -10.71 -31.43
C GLN A 344 28.20 -11.41 -30.14
N ILE A 345 28.52 -10.82 -28.97
CA ILE A 345 28.07 -11.30 -27.66
C ILE A 345 26.53 -11.35 -27.56
N ASP A 346 25.83 -10.29 -28.01
CA ASP A 346 24.36 -10.20 -27.95
C ASP A 346 23.69 -11.31 -28.81
N LEU A 347 24.32 -11.71 -29.92
CA LEU A 347 23.83 -12.80 -30.75
C LEU A 347 23.94 -14.16 -30.01
N HIS A 348 25.09 -14.45 -29.40
CA HIS A 348 25.32 -15.68 -28.62
C HIS A 348 24.43 -15.73 -27.36
N LEU A 349 24.12 -14.59 -26.77
CA LEU A 349 23.25 -14.51 -25.61
C LEU A 349 21.82 -14.98 -25.92
N ARG A 350 21.29 -14.65 -27.10
CA ARG A 350 19.91 -14.99 -27.50
C ARG A 350 19.70 -16.49 -27.68
N SER A 351 20.69 -17.22 -28.21
CA SER A 351 20.60 -18.68 -28.31
C SER A 351 20.52 -19.34 -26.93
N ASN A 352 21.29 -18.84 -25.96
CA ASN A 352 21.29 -19.39 -24.59
C ASN A 352 19.96 -19.15 -23.86
N LEU A 353 19.32 -17.99 -24.08
CA LEU A 353 18.01 -17.66 -23.48
C LEU A 353 16.87 -18.55 -24.00
N VAL A 354 16.87 -18.88 -25.29
CA VAL A 354 15.84 -19.77 -25.89
C VAL A 354 15.88 -21.16 -25.25
N LEU A 355 17.07 -21.65 -24.88
CA LEU A 355 17.22 -22.93 -24.18
C LEU A 355 16.63 -22.88 -22.76
N PHE A 356 16.85 -21.80 -22.02
CA PHE A 356 16.24 -21.59 -20.70
C PHE A 356 14.70 -21.44 -20.75
N GLU A 357 14.14 -20.84 -21.80
CA GLU A 357 12.68 -20.70 -21.96
C GLU A 357 11.99 -22.03 -22.32
N LYS A 358 12.70 -22.94 -23.01
CA LYS A 358 12.20 -24.28 -23.35
C LYS A 358 12.12 -25.19 -22.12
N MET A 359 13.14 -25.15 -21.27
CA MET A 359 13.20 -25.85 -19.97
C MET A 359 11.90 -25.60 -19.18
N GLN A 360 11.55 -24.33 -19.05
CA GLN A 360 10.40 -23.87 -18.28
C GLN A 360 8.99 -24.24 -18.81
N LYS A 361 8.74 -25.11 -19.82
CA LYS A 361 7.41 -25.21 -20.51
C LYS A 361 6.51 -26.48 -20.38
N THR A 362 6.74 -27.50 -19.56
CA THR A 362 6.13 -28.86 -19.70
C THR A 362 5.25 -29.50 -18.56
N VAL A 363 4.63 -28.82 -17.57
CA VAL A 363 4.17 -29.47 -16.30
C VAL A 363 2.68 -29.82 -16.11
N ILE A 364 1.68 -29.17 -16.72
CA ILE A 364 0.33 -29.07 -16.07
C ILE A 364 -0.89 -29.78 -16.73
N ASP A 365 -0.79 -30.71 -17.68
CA ASP A 365 -1.87 -30.89 -18.69
C ASP A 365 -2.72 -32.17 -18.83
N ALA A 366 -2.54 -33.19 -18.01
CA ALA A 366 -2.85 -34.58 -18.43
C ALA A 366 -4.31 -35.13 -18.33
N GLY A 367 -5.38 -34.32 -18.36
CA GLY A 367 -6.81 -34.76 -18.52
C GLY A 367 -7.30 -36.11 -17.92
N ALA A 368 -7.58 -36.19 -16.61
CA ALA A 368 -7.96 -37.43 -15.89
C ALA A 368 -9.46 -37.68 -15.59
N THR A 369 -9.87 -38.95 -15.43
CA THR A 369 -11.27 -39.42 -15.21
C THR A 369 -11.53 -40.10 -13.84
N GLN A 370 -10.51 -40.45 -13.08
CA GLN A 370 -10.54 -41.01 -11.74
C GLN A 370 -9.43 -40.34 -10.95
N ILE A 371 -9.73 -39.90 -9.74
CA ILE A 371 -8.76 -39.22 -8.86
C ILE A 371 -8.86 -39.82 -7.45
N LYS A 372 -7.72 -40.24 -6.91
CA LYS A 372 -7.57 -40.86 -5.59
C LYS A 372 -6.57 -40.11 -4.75
N ILE A 373 -6.96 -39.73 -3.55
CA ILE A 373 -6.19 -38.87 -2.66
C ILE A 373 -5.96 -39.59 -1.34
N VAL A 374 -4.71 -39.67 -0.92
CA VAL A 374 -4.30 -40.29 0.36
C VAL A 374 -3.48 -39.28 1.15
N LEU A 375 -3.91 -38.98 2.38
CA LEU A 375 -3.26 -37.99 3.25
C LEU A 375 -2.75 -38.64 4.53
N LYS A 376 -1.52 -38.28 4.94
CA LYS A 376 -0.94 -38.63 6.25
C LYS A 376 -0.69 -37.37 7.07
N GLU A 377 -1.08 -37.38 8.33
CA GLU A 377 -1.03 -36.21 9.24
C GLU A 377 -1.61 -34.93 8.59
N GLY A 378 -2.81 -35.02 8.00
CA GLY A 378 -3.45 -33.87 7.36
C GLY A 378 -2.81 -33.40 6.05
N GLY A 379 -1.92 -34.19 5.46
CA GLY A 379 -1.19 -33.84 4.23
C GLY A 379 0.19 -33.23 4.50
N LEU A 380 0.51 -32.90 5.75
CA LEU A 380 1.81 -32.34 6.13
C LEU A 380 2.92 -33.38 6.07
N LYS A 381 2.64 -34.63 6.47
CA LYS A 381 3.62 -35.71 6.40
C LYS A 381 3.67 -36.34 5.01
N SER A 382 2.50 -36.58 4.40
CA SER A 382 2.42 -37.05 3.02
C SER A 382 1.07 -36.69 2.38
N LEU A 383 1.13 -36.22 1.14
CA LEU A 383 0.02 -35.96 0.23
C LEU A 383 0.26 -36.79 -1.03
N GLN A 384 -0.60 -37.77 -1.29
CA GLN A 384 -0.56 -38.58 -2.51
C GLN A 384 -1.84 -38.37 -3.31
N ILE A 385 -1.70 -38.07 -4.61
CA ILE A 385 -2.78 -37.94 -5.58
C ILE A 385 -2.49 -38.90 -6.73
N THR A 386 -3.42 -39.79 -7.03
CA THR A 386 -3.36 -40.74 -8.14
C THR A 386 -4.51 -40.46 -9.08
N ASP A 387 -4.22 -40.32 -10.36
CA ASP A 387 -5.20 -40.15 -11.41
C ASP A 387 -5.02 -41.19 -12.54
N ASN A 388 -6.03 -41.33 -13.40
CA ASN A 388 -6.01 -42.18 -14.59
C ASN A 388 -6.08 -41.38 -15.90
N GLY A 389 -5.52 -40.16 -15.92
CA GLY A 389 -5.53 -39.32 -17.12
C GLY A 389 -4.61 -39.81 -18.21
N SER A 390 -4.37 -38.98 -19.23
CA SER A 390 -3.51 -39.30 -20.37
C SER A 390 -2.07 -39.64 -19.98
N GLY A 391 -1.73 -39.49 -18.70
CA GLY A 391 -0.39 -39.67 -18.17
C GLY A 391 0.52 -38.54 -18.58
N ILE A 392 1.75 -38.60 -18.10
CA ILE A 392 2.84 -37.73 -18.52
C ILE A 392 3.75 -38.58 -19.41
N SER A 393 4.12 -38.09 -20.59
CA SER A 393 5.09 -38.79 -21.45
C SER A 393 6.38 -39.00 -20.68
N TYR A 394 7.05 -40.14 -20.88
CA TYR A 394 8.33 -40.41 -20.19
C TYR A 394 9.39 -39.34 -20.49
N SER A 395 9.34 -38.73 -21.68
CA SER A 395 10.16 -37.58 -22.09
C SER A 395 9.89 -36.30 -21.31
N ASP A 396 8.68 -36.15 -20.76
CA ASP A 396 8.18 -34.91 -20.18
C ASP A 396 8.26 -34.91 -18.64
N LEU A 397 8.59 -36.07 -18.05
CA LEU A 397 8.79 -36.26 -16.61
C LEU A 397 9.83 -35.32 -15.97
N PRO A 398 10.99 -35.02 -16.59
CA PRO A 398 11.99 -34.12 -16.00
C PRO A 398 11.47 -32.68 -15.89
N LEU A 399 10.66 -32.28 -16.86
CA LEU A 399 10.17 -30.92 -16.97
C LEU A 399 9.00 -30.66 -16.00
N LEU A 400 8.34 -31.70 -15.46
CA LEU A 400 7.16 -31.67 -14.57
C LEU A 400 7.33 -30.97 -13.21
N CYS A 401 8.53 -30.56 -12.82
CA CYS A 401 8.72 -29.77 -11.60
C CYS A 401 9.34 -28.39 -11.86
N GLU A 402 9.44 -27.97 -13.12
CA GLU A 402 10.02 -26.70 -13.52
C GLU A 402 8.95 -25.59 -13.56
N ARG A 403 9.33 -24.34 -13.32
CA ARG A 403 8.39 -23.21 -13.30
C ARG A 403 8.04 -22.78 -14.73
N PHE A 404 6.81 -22.27 -14.90
CA PHE A 404 6.24 -21.72 -16.16
C PHE A 404 5.80 -22.75 -17.20
N ALA A 405 5.71 -24.00 -16.74
CA ALA A 405 5.65 -25.16 -17.59
C ALA A 405 4.23 -25.70 -17.83
N THR A 406 3.68 -25.59 -19.05
CA THR A 406 2.33 -26.06 -19.39
C THR A 406 2.19 -26.44 -20.86
N SER A 407 1.37 -27.45 -21.17
CA SER A 407 0.98 -27.75 -22.56
C SER A 407 -0.39 -27.17 -22.97
N LYS A 408 -1.01 -26.29 -22.15
CA LYS A 408 -2.43 -25.85 -22.30
C LYS A 408 -2.63 -24.75 -23.31
N LEU A 409 -1.55 -24.04 -23.64
CA LEU A 409 -1.57 -22.90 -24.55
C LEU A 409 -0.44 -23.08 -25.56
N ARG A 410 -0.76 -23.01 -26.85
CA ARG A 410 0.24 -23.12 -27.94
C ARG A 410 0.39 -21.80 -28.70
N LYS A 411 -0.64 -20.95 -28.71
CA LYS A 411 -0.66 -19.63 -29.37
C LYS A 411 -1.29 -18.58 -28.46
N PHE A 412 -1.02 -17.30 -28.74
CA PHE A 412 -1.52 -16.18 -27.94
C PHE A 412 -3.06 -16.04 -27.95
N GLU A 413 -3.70 -16.39 -29.08
CA GLU A 413 -5.17 -16.35 -29.24
C GLU A 413 -5.90 -17.31 -28.29
N ASP A 414 -5.24 -18.40 -27.87
CA ASP A 414 -5.79 -19.41 -26.93
C ASP A 414 -6.05 -18.81 -25.54
N LEU A 415 -5.38 -17.69 -25.19
CA LEU A 415 -5.60 -16.96 -23.94
C LEU A 415 -7.00 -16.33 -23.86
N SER A 416 -7.59 -15.99 -25.00
CA SER A 416 -8.92 -15.34 -25.09
C SER A 416 -10.09 -16.33 -25.11
N ASN A 417 -9.81 -17.63 -25.36
CA ASN A 417 -10.81 -18.71 -25.42
C ASN A 417 -10.54 -19.79 -24.35
N MET A 418 -9.95 -19.41 -23.21
CA MET A 418 -9.46 -20.36 -22.19
C MET A 418 -10.57 -21.25 -21.62
N SER A 419 -10.51 -22.55 -21.92
CA SER A 419 -11.36 -23.60 -21.35
C SER A 419 -10.64 -24.51 -20.33
N THR A 420 -9.34 -24.28 -20.07
CA THR A 420 -8.49 -25.16 -19.24
C THR A 420 -8.18 -24.56 -17.87
N PHE A 421 -8.05 -25.39 -16.82
CA PHE A 421 -7.99 -24.96 -15.40
C PHE A 421 -6.69 -24.27 -14.96
N GLY A 422 -5.57 -24.62 -15.61
CA GLY A 422 -4.24 -24.05 -15.38
C GLY A 422 -3.71 -23.43 -16.68
N PHE A 423 -2.79 -22.48 -16.61
CA PHE A 423 -2.10 -21.99 -17.82
C PHE A 423 -0.72 -21.39 -17.50
N ARG A 424 -0.38 -21.27 -16.21
CA ARG A 424 0.87 -20.66 -15.73
C ARG A 424 2.00 -21.66 -15.49
N GLY A 425 1.69 -22.96 -15.35
CA GLY A 425 2.73 -23.98 -15.19
C GLY A 425 3.54 -23.96 -13.87
N GLU A 426 2.99 -23.40 -12.78
CA GLU A 426 3.76 -23.17 -11.52
C GLU A 426 3.38 -24.10 -10.35
N ALA A 427 2.27 -24.84 -10.45
CA ALA A 427 1.70 -25.54 -9.30
C ALA A 427 2.58 -26.67 -8.75
N LEU A 428 3.05 -27.59 -9.60
CA LEU A 428 3.88 -28.72 -9.15
C LEU A 428 5.30 -28.29 -8.79
N ALA A 429 5.87 -27.29 -9.49
CA ALA A 429 7.15 -26.67 -9.14
C ALA A 429 7.12 -25.99 -7.75
N SER A 430 6.00 -25.36 -7.40
CA SER A 430 5.84 -24.75 -6.08
C SER A 430 5.72 -25.81 -4.98
N ILE A 431 5.04 -26.93 -5.27
CA ILE A 431 4.89 -28.06 -4.33
C ILE A 431 6.23 -28.78 -4.12
N SER A 432 7.01 -29.01 -5.19
CA SER A 432 8.32 -29.67 -5.10
C SER A 432 9.28 -28.88 -4.20
N PHE A 433 9.30 -27.55 -4.31
CA PHE A 433 10.18 -26.69 -3.52
C PHE A 433 9.87 -26.69 -2.02
N VAL A 434 8.61 -26.92 -1.63
CA VAL A 434 8.21 -26.92 -0.22
C VAL A 434 8.10 -28.32 0.38
N SER A 435 8.12 -29.38 -0.42
CA SER A 435 8.12 -30.78 0.04
C SER A 435 9.55 -31.32 0.16
N ALA A 436 9.85 -32.15 1.15
CA ALA A 436 11.17 -32.78 1.27
C ALA A 436 11.44 -33.77 0.13
N GLN A 437 10.38 -34.40 -0.38
CA GLN A 437 10.47 -35.30 -1.51
C GLN A 437 9.16 -35.26 -2.31
N LEU A 438 9.28 -35.14 -3.63
CA LEU A 438 8.17 -35.29 -4.57
C LEU A 438 8.46 -36.52 -5.45
N LYS A 439 7.54 -37.48 -5.48
CA LYS A 439 7.63 -38.70 -6.28
C LYS A 439 6.48 -38.74 -7.28
N THR A 440 6.81 -38.80 -8.56
CA THR A 440 5.83 -39.00 -9.64
C THR A 440 6.03 -40.41 -10.21
N ILE A 441 4.94 -41.17 -10.31
CA ILE A 441 4.90 -42.51 -10.90
C ILE A 441 3.90 -42.45 -12.06
N VAL A 442 4.34 -42.79 -13.26
CA VAL A 442 3.46 -42.94 -14.43
C VAL A 442 3.13 -44.42 -14.59
N HIS A 443 1.84 -44.75 -14.63
CA HIS A 443 1.39 -46.12 -14.80
C HIS A 443 1.20 -46.41 -16.29
N THR A 444 1.86 -47.46 -16.80
CA THR A 444 1.84 -47.81 -18.23
C THR A 444 0.73 -48.81 -18.60
N GLY A 445 0.17 -49.56 -17.64
CA GLY A 445 -0.87 -50.57 -17.87
C GLY A 445 -2.33 -50.07 -17.71
N LEU A 446 -2.56 -49.16 -16.76
CA LEU A 446 -3.78 -48.36 -16.63
C LEU A 446 -3.29 -46.91 -16.75
N VAL A 447 -3.50 -46.26 -17.90
CA VAL A 447 -2.97 -44.92 -18.20
C VAL A 447 -3.33 -43.97 -17.04
N GLY A 448 -2.33 -43.33 -16.43
CA GLY A 448 -2.53 -42.51 -15.23
C GLY A 448 -1.26 -42.04 -14.53
N THR A 449 -1.38 -41.03 -13.67
CA THR A 449 -0.27 -40.43 -12.92
C THR A 449 -0.46 -40.58 -11.42
N THR A 450 0.60 -40.84 -10.66
CA THR A 450 0.59 -40.74 -9.19
C THR A 450 1.64 -39.77 -8.70
N ILE A 451 1.22 -38.70 -8.04
CA ILE A 451 2.07 -37.66 -7.47
C ILE A 451 2.04 -37.80 -5.96
N THR A 452 3.19 -37.95 -5.32
CA THR A 452 3.34 -38.06 -3.87
C THR A 452 4.30 -37.01 -3.35
N ALA A 453 3.80 -36.04 -2.59
CA ALA A 453 4.60 -35.06 -1.85
C ALA A 453 4.77 -35.52 -0.40
N GLN A 454 5.99 -35.47 0.13
CA GLN A 454 6.32 -35.84 1.51
C GLN A 454 6.90 -34.65 2.28
N ASP A 455 6.56 -34.57 3.57
CA ASP A 455 7.02 -33.54 4.50
C ASP A 455 6.87 -32.11 3.92
N LEU A 456 5.62 -31.68 3.72
CA LEU A 456 5.30 -30.33 3.27
C LEU A 456 5.81 -29.28 4.28
N PHE A 457 6.42 -28.22 3.75
CA PHE A 457 7.07 -27.14 4.49
C PHE A 457 8.24 -27.57 5.38
N PHE A 458 8.97 -28.65 5.03
CA PHE A 458 10.15 -29.07 5.78
C PHE A 458 11.23 -27.98 5.88
N ASN A 459 11.41 -27.21 4.81
CA ASN A 459 12.38 -26.13 4.67
C ASN A 459 11.86 -24.77 5.16
N ALA A 460 10.59 -24.69 5.57
CA ALA A 460 9.96 -23.46 6.07
C ALA A 460 9.31 -23.72 7.45
N PRO A 461 10.11 -23.90 8.53
CA PRO A 461 9.62 -24.33 9.83
C PRO A 461 8.64 -23.35 10.47
N GLN A 462 8.76 -22.05 10.18
CA GLN A 462 7.81 -21.03 10.65
C GLN A 462 6.43 -21.21 10.00
N ARG A 463 6.36 -21.51 8.69
CA ARG A 463 5.11 -21.83 8.00
C ARG A 463 4.52 -23.14 8.51
N ARG A 464 5.37 -24.15 8.74
CA ARG A 464 4.94 -25.43 9.32
C ARG A 464 4.30 -25.27 10.70
N ARG A 465 4.79 -24.36 11.56
CA ARG A 465 4.22 -24.03 12.88
C ARG A 465 2.92 -23.22 12.81
N ALA A 466 2.60 -22.59 11.68
CA ALA A 466 1.36 -21.83 11.51
C ALA A 466 0.13 -22.72 11.30
N PHE A 467 0.33 -23.99 10.91
CA PHE A 467 -0.75 -24.98 10.82
C PHE A 467 -1.19 -25.41 12.23
N LYS A 468 -2.51 -25.48 12.44
CA LYS A 468 -3.09 -25.69 13.77
C LYS A 468 -2.94 -27.12 14.26
N SER A 469 -3.72 -28.02 13.67
CA SER A 469 -3.74 -29.44 14.01
C SER A 469 -3.81 -30.29 12.73
N PRO A 470 -3.13 -31.45 12.68
CA PRO A 470 -3.21 -32.36 11.53
C PRO A 470 -4.64 -32.79 11.18
N SER A 471 -5.51 -32.88 12.19
CA SER A 471 -6.92 -33.24 12.00
C SER A 471 -7.72 -32.11 11.34
N ASP A 472 -7.46 -30.85 11.70
CA ASP A 472 -8.12 -29.69 11.07
C ASP A 472 -7.70 -29.53 9.61
N GLU A 473 -6.41 -29.73 9.29
CA GLU A 473 -5.93 -29.65 7.91
C GLU A 473 -6.47 -30.82 7.06
N TYR A 474 -6.57 -32.02 7.63
CA TYR A 474 -7.26 -33.13 6.96
C TYR A 474 -8.70 -32.77 6.60
N ASN A 475 -9.46 -32.21 7.54
CA ASN A 475 -10.85 -31.83 7.33
C ASN A 475 -11.00 -30.72 6.27
N ARG A 476 -10.06 -29.78 6.20
CA ARG A 476 -10.03 -28.75 5.14
C ARG A 476 -9.74 -29.35 3.76
N ALA A 477 -8.77 -30.25 3.67
CA ALA A 477 -8.48 -30.94 2.42
C ALA A 477 -9.68 -31.78 1.97
N LEU A 478 -10.30 -32.51 2.89
CA LEU A 478 -11.51 -33.30 2.64
C LEU A 478 -12.67 -32.43 2.15
N ASP A 479 -12.87 -31.23 2.71
CA ASP A 479 -13.90 -30.27 2.25
C ASP A 479 -13.68 -29.82 0.80
N VAL A 480 -12.43 -29.52 0.41
CA VAL A 480 -12.10 -29.15 -0.98
C VAL A 480 -12.35 -30.33 -1.92
N VAL A 481 -11.88 -31.53 -1.58
CA VAL A 481 -12.11 -32.72 -2.40
C VAL A 481 -13.60 -33.03 -2.52
N SER A 482 -14.37 -32.86 -1.45
CA SER A 482 -15.81 -33.05 -1.43
C SER A 482 -16.53 -32.07 -2.36
N LYS A 483 -16.09 -30.80 -2.42
CA LYS A 483 -16.64 -29.79 -3.35
C LYS A 483 -16.34 -30.12 -4.80
N TYR A 484 -15.12 -30.57 -5.12
CA TYR A 484 -14.77 -31.01 -6.47
C TYR A 484 -15.50 -32.30 -6.87
N ALA A 485 -15.61 -33.26 -5.95
CA ALA A 485 -16.38 -34.48 -6.14
C ALA A 485 -17.86 -34.20 -6.40
N LEU A 486 -18.42 -33.19 -5.71
CA LEU A 486 -19.79 -32.74 -5.92
C LEU A 486 -20.01 -32.20 -7.35
N HIS A 487 -19.11 -31.37 -7.87
CA HIS A 487 -19.27 -30.74 -9.19
C HIS A 487 -18.92 -31.68 -10.36
N TYR A 488 -17.92 -32.53 -10.21
CA TYR A 488 -17.43 -33.42 -11.27
C TYR A 488 -17.99 -34.84 -11.20
N GLY A 489 -18.59 -35.25 -10.08
CA GLY A 489 -19.26 -36.55 -9.94
C GLY A 489 -20.36 -36.80 -10.98
N PRO A 490 -21.28 -35.83 -11.23
CA PRO A 490 -22.25 -35.92 -12.31
C PRO A 490 -21.63 -35.93 -13.71
N LYS A 491 -20.39 -35.43 -13.85
CA LYS A 491 -19.62 -35.38 -15.10
C LYS A 491 -18.79 -36.64 -15.34
N GLY A 492 -18.95 -37.68 -14.52
CA GLY A 492 -18.31 -38.99 -14.69
C GLY A 492 -16.92 -39.12 -14.05
N ILE A 493 -16.52 -38.20 -13.16
CA ILE A 493 -15.22 -38.29 -12.47
C ILE A 493 -15.41 -38.81 -11.05
N SER A 494 -14.78 -39.95 -10.74
CA SER A 494 -14.79 -40.50 -9.38
C SER A 494 -13.65 -39.92 -8.53
N PHE A 495 -13.99 -39.48 -7.32
CA PHE A 495 -13.05 -39.04 -6.29
C PHE A 495 -13.05 -40.01 -5.11
N SER A 496 -11.86 -40.35 -4.62
CA SER A 496 -11.69 -41.07 -3.35
C SER A 496 -10.69 -40.34 -2.45
N CYS A 497 -10.99 -40.21 -1.15
CA CYS A 497 -10.11 -39.62 -0.16
C CYS A 497 -10.04 -40.51 1.10
N LYS A 498 -8.83 -40.79 1.59
CA LYS A 498 -8.63 -41.53 2.84
C LYS A 498 -7.42 -41.05 3.63
N LYS A 499 -7.44 -41.29 4.94
CA LYS A 499 -6.23 -41.21 5.79
C LYS A 499 -5.32 -42.40 5.49
N ALA A 500 -4.01 -42.17 5.48
CA ALA A 500 -3.02 -43.21 5.20
C ALA A 500 -3.11 -44.38 6.21
N ASP A 501 -3.37 -44.06 7.47
CA ASP A 501 -3.36 -45.02 8.58
C ASP A 501 -4.77 -45.61 8.88
N ALA A 502 -5.79 -45.25 8.09
CA ALA A 502 -7.16 -45.74 8.25
C ALA A 502 -7.54 -46.78 7.19
N ALA A 503 -8.24 -47.84 7.60
CA ALA A 503 -8.74 -48.88 6.70
C ALA A 503 -10.00 -48.43 5.91
N SER A 504 -10.78 -47.51 6.48
CA SER A 504 -11.98 -46.93 5.87
C SER A 504 -11.64 -45.76 4.96
N MET A 505 -12.37 -45.62 3.85
CA MET A 505 -12.35 -44.40 3.04
C MET A 505 -13.32 -43.38 3.64
N ASP A 506 -12.86 -42.15 3.81
CA ASP A 506 -13.66 -41.06 4.39
C ASP A 506 -14.56 -40.40 3.32
N LEU A 507 -14.15 -40.47 2.05
CA LEU A 507 -14.96 -40.06 0.90
C LEU A 507 -14.71 -41.02 -0.27
N GLN A 508 -15.77 -41.54 -0.87
CA GLN A 508 -15.68 -42.33 -2.10
C GLN A 508 -16.90 -42.09 -2.96
N THR A 509 -16.74 -41.40 -4.09
CA THR A 509 -17.84 -41.15 -5.02
C THR A 509 -17.86 -42.22 -6.13
N PRO A 510 -19.05 -42.66 -6.56
CA PRO A 510 -19.17 -43.60 -7.68
C PRO A 510 -18.76 -42.93 -9.00
N GLN A 511 -18.26 -43.72 -9.95
CA GLN A 511 -17.80 -43.23 -11.26
C GLN A 511 -18.95 -42.80 -12.18
N HIS A 512 -20.15 -43.32 -11.95
CA HIS A 512 -21.38 -42.83 -12.55
C HIS A 512 -22.40 -42.59 -11.44
N SER A 513 -22.78 -41.32 -11.27
CA SER A 513 -23.91 -40.92 -10.43
C SER A 513 -25.05 -40.53 -11.35
N ASP A 514 -26.24 -41.10 -11.13
CA ASP A 514 -27.48 -40.79 -11.88
C ASP A 514 -28.05 -39.43 -11.44
N GLY A 515 -27.23 -38.38 -11.53
CA GLY A 515 -27.59 -37.01 -11.22
C GLY A 515 -26.90 -36.42 -9.98
N MET A 516 -27.13 -35.12 -9.77
CA MET A 516 -26.51 -34.32 -8.71
C MET A 516 -26.98 -34.71 -7.31
N LEU A 517 -28.28 -34.98 -7.14
CA LEU A 517 -28.91 -35.24 -5.85
C LEU A 517 -28.39 -36.50 -5.13
N PRO A 518 -28.20 -37.67 -5.80
CA PRO A 518 -27.54 -38.83 -5.21
C PRO A 518 -26.11 -38.55 -4.74
N THR A 519 -25.37 -37.71 -5.48
CA THR A 519 -24.00 -37.30 -5.10
C THR A 519 -24.02 -36.43 -3.85
N ILE A 520 -24.95 -35.47 -3.75
CA ILE A 520 -25.13 -34.66 -2.54
C ILE A 520 -25.53 -35.54 -1.35
N GLN A 521 -26.45 -36.49 -1.54
CA GLN A 521 -26.84 -37.45 -0.52
C GLN A 521 -25.67 -38.30 -0.02
N HIS A 522 -24.79 -38.71 -0.92
CA HIS A 522 -23.63 -39.52 -0.58
C HIS A 522 -22.58 -38.71 0.21
N ILE A 523 -22.32 -37.45 -0.17
CA ILE A 523 -21.28 -36.61 0.44
C ILE A 523 -21.75 -35.93 1.73
N TYR A 524 -22.95 -35.34 1.73
CA TYR A 524 -23.48 -34.52 2.82
C TYR A 524 -24.60 -35.19 3.62
N GLY A 525 -25.04 -36.39 3.22
CA GLY A 525 -26.01 -37.21 3.93
C GLY A 525 -27.46 -37.02 3.50
N SER A 526 -28.30 -38.00 3.86
CA SER A 526 -29.74 -38.04 3.50
C SER A 526 -30.59 -36.98 4.19
N ALA A 527 -30.14 -36.42 5.32
CA ALA A 527 -30.85 -35.36 6.01
C ALA A 527 -30.89 -34.08 5.18
N LEU A 528 -29.76 -33.69 4.59
CA LEU A 528 -29.71 -32.53 3.69
C LEU A 528 -30.46 -32.81 2.39
N ALA A 529 -30.21 -33.96 1.75
CA ALA A 529 -30.75 -34.26 0.42
C ALA A 529 -32.30 -34.23 0.35
N ARG A 530 -32.99 -34.51 1.45
CA ARG A 530 -34.47 -34.44 1.52
C ARG A 530 -35.02 -33.01 1.50
N ASP A 531 -34.22 -32.06 1.97
CA ASP A 531 -34.62 -30.66 2.17
C ASP A 531 -33.97 -29.73 1.14
N LEU A 532 -33.50 -30.26 0.00
CA LEU A 532 -32.94 -29.47 -1.10
C LEU A 532 -33.97 -29.22 -2.20
N VAL A 533 -33.87 -28.04 -2.81
CA VAL A 533 -34.63 -27.64 -4.00
C VAL A 533 -33.65 -27.35 -5.12
N GLU A 534 -33.99 -27.81 -6.32
CA GLU A 534 -33.23 -27.57 -7.53
C GLU A 534 -33.53 -26.18 -8.08
N LEU A 535 -32.47 -25.40 -8.30
CA LEU A 535 -32.50 -24.17 -9.07
C LEU A 535 -32.33 -24.56 -10.53
N LYS A 536 -33.46 -24.65 -11.24
CA LYS A 536 -33.49 -25.00 -12.68
C LYS A 536 -32.59 -24.07 -13.47
N GLU A 537 -32.00 -24.63 -14.53
CA GLU A 537 -31.10 -23.92 -15.41
C GLU A 537 -31.75 -22.64 -15.95
N MET A 538 -31.17 -21.50 -15.59
CA MET A 538 -31.54 -20.19 -16.09
C MET A 538 -30.51 -19.77 -17.12
N THR A 539 -30.98 -19.40 -18.31
CA THR A 539 -30.13 -18.89 -19.39
C THR A 539 -30.57 -17.48 -19.72
N ASP A 540 -29.66 -16.52 -19.59
CA ASP A 540 -29.87 -15.17 -20.09
C ASP A 540 -28.93 -14.91 -21.27
N THR A 541 -29.49 -14.82 -22.47
CA THR A 541 -28.73 -14.59 -23.70
C THR A 541 -28.17 -13.17 -23.81
N MET A 542 -28.74 -12.20 -23.09
CA MET A 542 -28.26 -10.81 -23.10
C MET A 542 -27.05 -10.66 -22.19
N LEU A 543 -27.15 -11.21 -20.98
CA LEU A 543 -26.06 -11.22 -19.99
C LEU A 543 -24.99 -12.29 -20.28
N GLY A 544 -25.33 -13.30 -21.10
CA GLY A 544 -24.37 -14.31 -21.58
C GLY A 544 -23.96 -15.33 -20.53
N PHE A 545 -24.90 -15.72 -19.65
CA PHE A 545 -24.66 -16.70 -18.60
C PHE A 545 -25.75 -17.79 -18.52
N THR A 546 -25.33 -18.94 -18.03
CA THR A 546 -26.18 -20.05 -17.61
C THR A 546 -25.89 -20.38 -16.16
N ALA A 547 -26.91 -20.42 -15.29
CA ALA A 547 -26.76 -20.80 -13.90
C ALA A 547 -27.70 -21.94 -13.53
N SER A 548 -27.19 -22.91 -12.77
CA SER A 548 -27.94 -24.02 -12.20
C SER A 548 -27.44 -24.30 -10.79
N GLY A 549 -28.24 -24.96 -9.95
CA GLY A 549 -27.79 -25.24 -8.60
C GLY A 549 -28.79 -25.96 -7.71
N TRP A 550 -28.42 -26.11 -6.44
CA TRP A 550 -29.22 -26.75 -5.41
C TRP A 550 -29.13 -25.93 -4.13
N ILE A 551 -30.29 -25.59 -3.56
CA ILE A 551 -30.39 -24.74 -2.36
C ILE A 551 -31.23 -25.42 -1.29
N SER A 552 -30.89 -25.22 -0.02
CA SER A 552 -31.67 -25.77 1.10
C SER A 552 -33.00 -25.04 1.29
N THR A 553 -34.07 -25.75 1.60
CA THR A 553 -35.33 -25.15 2.07
C THR A 553 -35.17 -24.50 3.44
N ALA A 554 -36.18 -23.73 3.87
CA ALA A 554 -36.22 -23.14 5.22
C ALA A 554 -36.30 -24.19 6.37
N ASN A 555 -36.55 -25.46 6.05
CA ASN A 555 -36.64 -26.55 7.03
C ASN A 555 -35.27 -27.03 7.51
N TRP A 556 -34.25 -26.88 6.68
CA TRP A 556 -32.89 -27.29 7.00
C TRP A 556 -32.07 -26.09 7.44
N SER A 557 -31.28 -26.25 8.51
CA SER A 557 -30.34 -25.21 8.92
C SER A 557 -29.11 -25.76 9.62
N SER A 558 -28.00 -25.06 9.43
CA SER A 558 -26.72 -25.32 10.08
C SER A 558 -26.27 -24.15 10.95
N ARG A 559 -25.24 -24.38 11.76
CA ARG A 559 -24.54 -23.33 12.53
C ARG A 559 -23.60 -22.49 11.66
N LYS A 560 -23.27 -22.96 10.46
CA LYS A 560 -22.38 -22.29 9.50
C LYS A 560 -22.95 -22.43 8.09
N THR A 561 -22.83 -21.37 7.29
CA THR A 561 -23.21 -21.40 5.87
C THR A 561 -22.28 -22.31 5.09
N SER A 562 -22.85 -23.28 4.38
CA SER A 562 -22.13 -24.08 3.39
C SER A 562 -22.43 -23.51 2.02
N PHE A 563 -21.53 -22.66 1.50
CA PHE A 563 -21.67 -22.03 0.19
C PHE A 563 -20.63 -22.62 -0.78
N ILE A 564 -21.09 -23.19 -1.88
CA ILE A 564 -20.27 -23.84 -2.90
C ILE A 564 -20.63 -23.21 -4.25
N CYS A 565 -19.69 -22.48 -4.85
CA CYS A 565 -19.91 -21.83 -6.13
C CYS A 565 -18.84 -22.30 -7.13
N PHE A 566 -19.30 -22.75 -8.29
CA PHE A 566 -18.44 -23.07 -9.43
C PHE A 566 -18.70 -22.08 -10.56
N ILE A 567 -17.64 -21.45 -11.07
CA ILE A 567 -17.71 -20.59 -12.28
C ILE A 567 -16.83 -21.22 -13.36
N ASN A 568 -17.39 -21.52 -14.54
CA ASN A 568 -16.72 -22.22 -15.63
C ASN A 568 -15.95 -23.45 -15.12
N HIS A 569 -16.63 -24.23 -14.27
CA HIS A 569 -16.14 -25.46 -13.65
C HIS A 569 -14.96 -25.31 -12.66
N ARG A 570 -14.68 -24.09 -12.18
CA ARG A 570 -13.70 -23.80 -11.12
C ARG A 570 -14.38 -23.46 -9.81
N LEU A 571 -13.86 -23.96 -8.69
CA LEU A 571 -14.32 -23.57 -7.36
C LEU A 571 -13.86 -22.12 -7.08
N VAL A 572 -14.81 -21.21 -6.92
CA VAL A 572 -14.58 -19.76 -6.69
C VAL A 572 -15.23 -19.34 -5.37
N ASP A 573 -14.54 -18.50 -4.60
CA ASP A 573 -15.12 -17.83 -3.44
C ASP A 573 -15.78 -16.52 -3.87
N CYS A 574 -17.11 -16.46 -3.75
CA CYS A 574 -17.90 -15.31 -4.17
C CYS A 574 -18.59 -14.68 -2.94
N PRO A 575 -17.91 -13.80 -2.18
CA PRO A 575 -18.45 -13.24 -0.92
C PRO A 575 -19.71 -12.40 -1.16
N HIS A 576 -19.79 -11.66 -2.28
CA HIS A 576 -20.96 -10.86 -2.63
C HIS A 576 -22.22 -11.72 -2.84
N LEU A 577 -22.11 -12.76 -3.68
CA LEU A 577 -23.21 -13.70 -3.91
C LEU A 577 -23.59 -14.47 -2.64
N LYS A 578 -22.60 -14.87 -1.83
CA LYS A 578 -22.83 -15.50 -0.53
C LYS A 578 -23.61 -14.59 0.41
N GLN A 579 -23.22 -13.32 0.53
CA GLN A 579 -23.90 -12.34 1.41
C GLN A 579 -25.31 -12.03 0.91
N ALA A 580 -25.52 -11.93 -0.40
CA ALA A 580 -26.85 -11.75 -1.00
C ALA A 580 -27.78 -12.93 -0.66
N MET A 581 -27.28 -14.16 -0.80
CA MET A 581 -28.01 -15.37 -0.42
C MET A 581 -28.28 -15.43 1.09
N GLU A 582 -27.29 -15.13 1.94
CA GLU A 582 -27.47 -15.10 3.40
C GLU A 582 -28.51 -14.06 3.82
N SER A 583 -28.55 -12.90 3.17
CA SER A 583 -29.52 -11.84 3.43
C SER A 583 -30.95 -12.27 3.04
N MET A 584 -31.09 -13.00 1.93
CA MET A 584 -32.35 -13.62 1.52
C MET A 584 -32.80 -14.67 2.55
N TYR A 585 -31.91 -15.55 2.99
CA TYR A 585 -32.22 -16.58 3.98
C TYR A 585 -32.46 -16.02 5.39
N ALA A 586 -31.91 -14.86 5.76
CA ALA A 586 -32.13 -14.22 7.06
C ALA A 586 -33.61 -13.83 7.29
N LEU A 587 -34.38 -13.67 6.21
CA LEU A 587 -35.83 -13.44 6.27
C LEU A 587 -36.62 -14.73 6.57
N ALA A 588 -36.05 -15.90 6.25
CA ALA A 588 -36.71 -17.21 6.36
C ALA A 588 -36.20 -18.09 7.51
N LEU A 589 -34.92 -17.95 7.91
CA LEU A 589 -34.27 -18.76 8.93
C LEU A 589 -34.17 -18.03 10.29
N PRO A 590 -34.19 -18.77 11.43
CA PRO A 590 -33.96 -18.20 12.75
C PRO A 590 -32.59 -17.51 12.90
N LYS A 591 -32.49 -16.53 13.80
CA LYS A 591 -31.22 -15.83 14.10
C LYS A 591 -30.10 -16.81 14.46
N GLY A 592 -28.95 -16.71 13.77
CA GLY A 592 -27.78 -17.58 13.98
C GLY A 592 -27.84 -18.94 13.28
N ARG A 593 -28.80 -19.15 12.37
CA ARG A 593 -28.92 -20.35 11.53
C ARG A 593 -28.65 -20.00 10.06
N HIS A 594 -28.02 -20.94 9.36
CA HIS A 594 -27.48 -20.70 8.02
C HIS A 594 -27.84 -21.82 7.02
N PRO A 595 -27.96 -21.49 5.72
CA PRO A 595 -28.34 -22.41 4.66
C PRO A 595 -27.17 -23.23 4.09
N TRP A 596 -27.51 -24.21 3.25
CA TRP A 596 -26.58 -24.92 2.35
C TRP A 596 -26.93 -24.59 0.90
N ILE A 597 -25.92 -24.21 0.12
CA ILE A 597 -26.08 -23.65 -1.23
C ILE A 597 -24.98 -24.21 -2.13
N TYR A 598 -25.38 -24.76 -3.27
CA TYR A 598 -24.53 -25.13 -4.39
C TYR A 598 -24.99 -24.40 -5.66
N LEU A 599 -24.06 -23.75 -6.36
CA LEU A 599 -24.31 -23.04 -7.62
C LEU A 599 -23.22 -23.40 -8.64
N SER A 600 -23.63 -23.66 -9.87
CA SER A 600 -22.79 -23.82 -11.06
C SER A 600 -23.18 -22.76 -12.07
N ILE A 601 -22.26 -21.85 -12.36
CA ILE A 601 -22.44 -20.72 -13.24
C ILE A 601 -21.46 -20.90 -14.40
N ASP A 602 -21.98 -20.99 -15.62
CA ASP A 602 -21.17 -20.98 -16.83
C ASP A 602 -21.42 -19.65 -17.56
N VAL A 603 -20.36 -18.89 -17.81
CA VAL A 603 -20.38 -17.56 -18.43
C VAL A 603 -19.38 -17.58 -19.59
N ASP A 604 -19.65 -16.81 -20.65
CA ASP A 604 -18.73 -16.68 -21.77
C ASP A 604 -17.31 -16.28 -21.28
N PRO A 605 -16.26 -17.09 -21.54
CA PRO A 605 -14.89 -16.79 -21.14
C PRO A 605 -14.39 -15.40 -21.56
N LYS A 606 -14.96 -14.78 -22.60
CA LYS A 606 -14.61 -13.42 -23.02
C LYS A 606 -15.10 -12.33 -22.07
N ARG A 607 -16.13 -12.62 -21.27
CA ARG A 607 -16.76 -11.71 -20.31
C ARG A 607 -16.27 -11.92 -18.88
N ILE A 608 -15.35 -12.87 -18.67
CA ILE A 608 -14.80 -13.23 -17.37
C ILE A 608 -13.31 -12.96 -17.33
N ASP A 609 -12.87 -12.17 -16.35
CA ASP A 609 -11.46 -12.08 -16.01
C ASP A 609 -11.12 -13.08 -14.89
N VAL A 610 -10.45 -14.16 -15.28
CA VAL A 610 -10.00 -15.22 -14.37
C VAL A 610 -8.58 -14.97 -13.85
N ASN A 611 -7.96 -13.82 -14.19
CA ASN A 611 -6.58 -13.48 -13.87
C ASN A 611 -6.45 -12.50 -12.68
N VAL A 612 -7.48 -12.42 -11.82
CA VAL A 612 -7.55 -11.49 -10.69
C VAL A 612 -6.68 -11.93 -9.51
N HIS A 613 -6.60 -13.23 -9.21
CA HIS A 613 -5.88 -13.75 -8.05
C HIS A 613 -4.88 -14.87 -8.42
N PRO A 614 -3.68 -14.97 -7.78
CA PRO A 614 -2.69 -16.01 -8.04
C PRO A 614 -3.20 -17.45 -7.90
N THR A 615 -4.13 -17.70 -6.96
CA THR A 615 -4.79 -19.00 -6.76
C THR A 615 -6.08 -19.16 -7.57
N LYS A 616 -6.49 -18.14 -8.35
CA LYS A 616 -7.74 -18.09 -9.14
C LYS A 616 -9.01 -18.35 -8.31
N GLN A 617 -8.96 -18.07 -7.01
CA GLN A 617 -10.08 -18.24 -6.08
C GLN A 617 -11.14 -17.15 -6.23
N GLU A 618 -10.81 -16.04 -6.86
CA GLU A 618 -11.72 -14.91 -7.11
C GLU A 618 -11.75 -14.64 -8.61
N VAL A 619 -12.94 -14.32 -9.11
CA VAL A 619 -13.23 -14.12 -10.53
C VAL A 619 -14.17 -12.93 -10.65
N HIS A 620 -13.85 -11.99 -11.53
CA HIS A 620 -14.72 -10.85 -11.86
C HIS A 620 -15.27 -11.01 -13.26
N PHE A 621 -16.51 -10.58 -13.48
CA PHE A 621 -17.15 -10.58 -14.78
C PHE A 621 -17.88 -9.26 -15.01
N LEU A 622 -18.09 -8.91 -16.28
CA LEU A 622 -18.46 -7.56 -16.73
C LEU A 622 -19.78 -7.04 -16.11
N ASP A 623 -20.74 -7.94 -15.85
CA ASP A 623 -22.10 -7.63 -15.39
C ASP A 623 -22.45 -8.38 -14.07
N GLU A 624 -21.56 -8.31 -13.07
CA GLU A 624 -21.66 -9.16 -11.86
C GLU A 624 -22.90 -8.94 -11.00
N ASP A 625 -23.29 -7.68 -10.78
CA ASP A 625 -24.44 -7.34 -9.95
C ASP A 625 -25.78 -7.79 -10.55
N ASP A 626 -25.92 -7.72 -11.88
CA ASP A 626 -27.15 -8.11 -12.58
C ASP A 626 -27.35 -9.63 -12.60
N ILE A 627 -26.26 -10.38 -12.81
CA ILE A 627 -26.27 -11.85 -12.75
C ILE A 627 -26.58 -12.31 -11.32
N PHE A 628 -25.93 -11.72 -10.31
CA PHE A 628 -26.21 -12.06 -8.91
C PHE A 628 -27.63 -11.68 -8.50
N GLY A 629 -28.13 -10.54 -8.94
CA GLY A 629 -29.52 -10.11 -8.72
C GLY A 629 -30.53 -11.12 -9.30
N THR A 630 -30.28 -11.58 -10.52
CA THR A 630 -31.13 -12.57 -11.22
C THR A 630 -31.14 -13.92 -10.49
N ILE A 631 -29.96 -14.43 -10.11
CA ILE A 631 -29.84 -15.69 -9.36
C ILE A 631 -30.53 -15.59 -8.00
N THR A 632 -30.37 -14.46 -7.30
CA THR A 632 -31.00 -14.21 -5.98
C THR A 632 -32.52 -14.11 -6.09
N ALA A 633 -33.03 -13.44 -7.11
CA ALA A 633 -34.47 -13.30 -7.33
C ALA A 633 -35.14 -14.66 -7.60
N GLU A 634 -34.53 -15.52 -8.44
CA GLU A 634 -35.10 -16.85 -8.72
C GLU A 634 -34.99 -17.78 -7.49
N ALA A 635 -33.88 -17.71 -6.73
CA ALA A 635 -33.75 -18.43 -5.47
C ALA A 635 -34.82 -18.01 -4.44
N GLN A 636 -35.12 -16.71 -4.35
CA GLN A 636 -36.16 -16.17 -3.46
C GLN A 636 -37.56 -16.63 -3.87
N LYS A 637 -37.84 -16.65 -5.18
CA LYS A 637 -39.09 -17.16 -5.74
C LYS A 637 -39.27 -18.65 -5.47
N LEU A 638 -38.21 -19.45 -5.60
CA LEU A 638 -38.24 -20.87 -5.25
C LEU A 638 -38.49 -21.08 -3.75
N LEU A 639 -37.79 -20.36 -2.86
CA LEU A 639 -38.01 -20.46 -1.43
C LEU A 639 -39.45 -20.09 -1.03
N SER A 640 -39.98 -18.99 -1.54
CA SER A 640 -41.37 -18.57 -1.23
C SER A 640 -42.40 -19.60 -1.69
N SER A 641 -42.17 -20.28 -2.83
CA SER A 641 -43.06 -21.36 -3.31
C SER A 641 -43.05 -22.61 -2.40
N HIS A 642 -41.96 -22.87 -1.70
CA HIS A 642 -41.78 -24.03 -0.81
C HIS A 642 -42.02 -23.72 0.68
N THR A 643 -42.24 -22.46 1.07
CA THR A 643 -42.40 -22.01 2.48
C THR A 643 -43.81 -22.24 3.05
N SER A 644 -44.63 -23.11 2.44
CA SER A 644 -46.03 -23.33 2.84
C SER A 644 -46.26 -24.07 4.17
N CYS A 645 -45.26 -24.24 5.04
CA CYS A 645 -45.44 -24.91 6.35
C CYS A 645 -44.69 -24.21 7.51
N ARG A 646 -45.48 -23.72 8.47
CA ARG A 646 -45.14 -23.27 9.84
C ARG A 646 -44.43 -21.92 9.99
N VAL A 647 -45.17 -20.85 9.75
CA VAL A 647 -44.90 -19.55 10.40
C VAL A 647 -45.45 -19.62 11.83
N TYR A 648 -44.56 -19.58 12.83
CA TYR A 648 -44.93 -19.32 14.21
C TYR A 648 -45.49 -17.90 14.30
N SER A 649 -46.80 -17.80 14.50
CA SER A 649 -47.44 -16.55 14.89
C SER A 649 -47.05 -16.24 16.34
N MET A 650 -46.39 -15.11 16.58
CA MET A 650 -46.53 -14.44 17.86
C MET A 650 -47.14 -13.07 17.59
N SER A 651 -48.42 -13.01 17.95
CA SER A 651 -49.30 -11.85 17.96
C SER A 651 -48.77 -10.75 18.87
N GLN A 652 -48.76 -9.50 18.39
CA GLN A 652 -49.36 -8.42 19.15
C GLN A 652 -49.96 -7.35 18.22
N SER A 653 -51.09 -6.84 18.69
CA SER A 653 -52.24 -6.24 18.03
C SER A 653 -52.02 -5.01 17.16
N LEU A 654 -52.87 -4.96 16.13
CA LEU A 654 -53.26 -3.84 15.28
C LEU A 654 -53.77 -2.59 16.03
N GLY A 655 -53.55 -1.44 15.39
CA GLY A 655 -54.51 -0.33 15.30
C GLY A 655 -54.40 0.36 13.93
N LYS A 656 -55.29 0.01 13.00
CA LYS A 656 -55.56 0.75 11.73
C LYS A 656 -56.42 2.01 12.05
N VAL A 657 -56.73 2.99 11.20
CA VAL A 657 -57.04 3.04 9.75
C VAL A 657 -57.03 4.53 9.32
N VAL A 658 -56.56 4.89 8.12
CA VAL A 658 -57.30 5.75 7.14
C VAL A 658 -56.94 5.29 5.71
N ALA A 659 -57.92 5.39 4.83
CA ALA A 659 -58.16 4.72 3.55
C ALA A 659 -57.36 5.23 2.33
N PRO A 660 -57.39 4.51 1.19
CA PRO A 660 -56.56 4.74 0.02
C PRO A 660 -57.32 5.45 -1.11
N ASP A 661 -56.93 6.67 -1.49
CA ASP A 661 -57.31 7.24 -2.79
C ASP A 661 -56.43 8.43 -3.25
N THR A 662 -55.12 8.42 -2.95
CA THR A 662 -54.21 9.41 -3.56
C THR A 662 -52.87 8.79 -3.95
N ILE A 663 -52.61 8.85 -5.26
CA ILE A 663 -51.36 8.47 -5.94
C ILE A 663 -50.23 9.39 -5.47
N GLN A 664 -49.11 8.83 -5.01
CA GLN A 664 -47.84 9.55 -4.93
C GLN A 664 -46.83 8.98 -5.93
N ILE A 665 -46.33 9.89 -6.77
CA ILE A 665 -45.25 9.67 -7.73
C ILE A 665 -43.94 9.66 -6.96
N THR A 666 -43.33 8.48 -6.81
CA THR A 666 -41.99 8.37 -6.21
C THR A 666 -40.93 8.48 -7.29
N ARG A 667 -40.24 9.63 -7.32
CA ARG A 667 -39.04 9.87 -8.12
C ARG A 667 -37.95 8.87 -7.74
N THR A 668 -37.41 8.21 -8.77
CA THR A 668 -36.22 7.37 -8.79
C THR A 668 -35.00 8.05 -8.16
N ARG A 669 -34.34 7.35 -7.22
CA ARG A 669 -33.00 7.70 -6.75
C ARG A 669 -32.00 6.65 -7.25
N ARG A 670 -31.05 7.12 -8.05
CA ARG A 670 -29.81 6.42 -8.46
C ARG A 670 -28.97 6.07 -7.23
N GLN A 671 -28.29 4.91 -7.25
CA GLN A 671 -27.04 4.70 -6.54
C GLN A 671 -26.06 4.00 -7.47
N ASP A 672 -24.98 4.71 -7.76
CA ASP A 672 -23.77 4.17 -8.33
C ASP A 672 -22.58 5.00 -7.79
N GLN A 673 -21.44 4.32 -7.62
CA GLN A 673 -20.14 4.73 -7.02
C GLN A 673 -19.96 4.39 -5.53
N LYS A 674 -19.26 3.28 -5.21
CA LYS A 674 -17.80 3.00 -5.21
C LYS A 674 -17.04 3.70 -4.08
N TYR A 675 -16.44 2.88 -3.20
CA TYR A 675 -15.38 3.27 -2.27
C TYR A 675 -14.13 2.41 -2.54
N ASP A 676 -12.96 3.06 -2.59
CA ASP A 676 -11.64 2.55 -2.97
C ASP A 676 -10.86 2.03 -1.71
N PRO A 677 -10.22 0.84 -1.73
CA PRO A 677 -9.55 0.20 -0.58
C PRO A 677 -8.21 0.79 -0.11
N ARG A 678 -7.89 2.08 -0.30
CA ARG A 678 -6.56 2.62 0.06
C ARG A 678 -6.31 2.95 1.53
N HIS A 679 -7.25 2.70 2.44
CA HIS A 679 -7.02 2.88 3.87
C HIS A 679 -7.07 1.54 4.58
N LEU A 680 -5.90 0.96 4.86
CA LEU A 680 -5.58 0.21 6.08
C LEU A 680 -4.07 -0.11 6.07
N VAL A 681 -3.26 0.84 6.52
CA VAL A 681 -1.88 0.58 6.95
C VAL A 681 -1.95 -0.02 8.35
N ARG A 682 -1.44 -1.25 8.54
CA ARG A 682 -1.20 -1.82 9.87
C ARG A 682 0.22 -1.49 10.32
N VAL A 683 0.35 -0.93 11.52
CA VAL A 683 1.62 -0.73 12.23
C VAL A 683 1.61 -1.66 13.45
N GLY A 684 2.49 -2.68 13.47
CA GLY A 684 2.89 -3.45 14.66
C GLY A 684 1.82 -4.29 15.41
N HIS A 685 2.25 -5.19 16.32
CA HIS A 685 1.38 -6.09 17.10
C HIS A 685 1.68 -6.10 18.61
N GLN A 686 2.46 -5.18 19.16
CA GLN A 686 2.82 -5.21 20.58
C GLN A 686 2.88 -3.81 21.18
N VAL A 687 1.76 -3.30 21.71
CA VAL A 687 1.63 -2.50 22.95
C VAL A 687 0.13 -2.47 23.29
N GLN A 688 -0.27 -2.99 24.46
CA GLN A 688 -1.57 -2.65 25.05
C GLN A 688 -1.48 -1.20 25.55
N SER A 689 -2.34 -0.31 25.07
CA SER A 689 -2.41 1.05 25.62
C SER A 689 -3.16 1.06 26.97
N LEU A 690 -2.76 1.99 27.82
CA LEU A 690 -3.35 2.29 29.13
C LEU A 690 -4.85 2.68 29.07
N ASP A 691 -5.42 2.89 27.88
CA ASP A 691 -6.84 3.19 27.66
C ASP A 691 -7.79 2.02 27.98
N GLY A 692 -7.24 0.80 28.12
CA GLY A 692 -7.99 -0.35 28.64
C GLY A 692 -8.41 -0.22 30.12
N MET A 693 -8.00 0.86 30.81
CA MET A 693 -8.33 1.12 32.21
C MET A 693 -9.51 2.08 32.43
N LEU A 694 -10.08 2.68 31.38
CA LEU A 694 -11.26 3.53 31.50
C LEU A 694 -12.54 2.72 31.22
N ALA A 695 -13.27 2.41 32.30
CA ALA A 695 -14.50 1.64 32.25
C ALA A 695 -15.57 2.32 31.38
N SER A 696 -15.91 1.73 30.23
CA SER A 696 -17.11 2.10 29.48
C SER A 696 -18.34 1.55 30.18
N SER A 697 -19.21 2.45 30.60
CA SER A 697 -20.53 2.11 31.13
C SER A 697 -21.40 1.50 30.03
N ASN A 698 -22.18 0.49 30.41
CA ASN A 698 -23.07 -0.27 29.55
C ASN A 698 -24.05 0.64 28.78
N ALA A 699 -23.81 0.82 27.48
CA ALA A 699 -24.82 1.24 26.52
C ALA A 699 -25.11 0.07 25.55
N PRO A 700 -26.40 -0.21 25.23
CA PRO A 700 -26.76 -1.30 24.35
C PRO A 700 -26.27 -1.00 22.93
N LYS A 701 -25.56 -1.96 22.32
CA LYS A 701 -25.13 -1.91 20.92
C LYS A 701 -26.34 -2.01 19.99
N GLY A 702 -26.98 -0.87 19.73
CA GLY A 702 -27.93 -0.67 18.65
C GLY A 702 -27.21 -0.22 17.38
N GLN A 703 -27.52 -0.85 16.26
CA GLN A 703 -27.21 -0.34 14.92
C GLN A 703 -27.88 1.04 14.77
N SER A 704 -27.11 2.12 14.77
CA SER A 704 -27.60 3.45 14.40
C SER A 704 -27.01 3.83 13.05
N SER A 705 -27.87 4.25 12.12
CA SER A 705 -27.49 4.90 10.86
C SER A 705 -26.38 5.93 11.10
N GLU A 706 -25.27 5.86 10.36
CA GLU A 706 -24.11 6.78 10.50
C GLU A 706 -24.44 8.27 10.23
N ARG A 707 -25.70 8.64 9.93
CA ARG A 707 -26.11 10.00 9.58
C ARG A 707 -26.63 10.78 10.78
N ILE A 708 -26.08 11.96 10.99
CA ILE A 708 -26.61 12.98 11.91
C ILE A 708 -27.85 13.60 11.25
N LEU A 709 -29.02 13.38 11.83
CA LEU A 709 -30.30 13.90 11.33
C LEU A 709 -30.51 15.34 11.85
N GLU A 710 -31.24 16.14 11.06
CA GLU A 710 -31.66 17.48 11.47
C GLU A 710 -32.74 17.34 12.58
N SER A 711 -32.58 18.08 13.68
CA SER A 711 -33.49 18.05 14.83
C SER A 711 -34.80 18.79 14.54
N ASP A 712 -35.89 18.32 15.15
CA ASP A 712 -37.19 18.98 15.09
C ASP A 712 -37.18 20.22 16.00
N CYS A 713 -36.90 21.40 15.44
CA CYS A 713 -36.88 22.67 16.16
C CYS A 713 -37.99 23.61 15.64
N PRO A 714 -38.95 24.02 16.50
CA PRO A 714 -40.05 24.89 16.09
C PRO A 714 -39.72 26.39 16.07
N LEU A 715 -38.52 26.80 16.50
CA LEU A 715 -38.11 28.22 16.58
C LEU A 715 -37.89 28.79 15.18
N THR A 716 -38.59 29.88 14.85
CA THR A 716 -38.48 30.57 13.56
C THR A 716 -37.05 31.06 13.30
N SER A 717 -36.37 31.58 14.31
CA SER A 717 -34.98 32.06 14.22
C SER A 717 -34.01 30.96 13.75
N VAL A 718 -34.16 29.73 14.26
CA VAL A 718 -33.32 28.58 13.87
C VAL A 718 -33.70 28.07 12.49
N GLN A 719 -34.99 28.07 12.15
CA GLN A 719 -35.46 27.68 10.82
C GLN A 719 -34.96 28.65 9.75
N GLU A 720 -34.97 29.95 10.02
CA GLU A 720 -34.38 30.99 9.16
C GLU A 720 -32.88 30.77 8.98
N LEU A 721 -32.11 30.57 10.06
CA LEU A 721 -30.66 30.31 9.98
C LEU A 721 -30.34 29.03 9.17
N ARG A 722 -31.15 27.98 9.33
CA ARG A 722 -31.03 26.74 8.53
C ARG A 722 -31.36 26.97 7.06
N LEU A 723 -32.33 27.83 6.78
CA LEU A 723 -32.74 28.19 5.43
C LEU A 723 -31.69 29.06 4.75
N GLU A 724 -31.10 30.02 5.46
CA GLU A 724 -29.97 30.82 4.99
C GLU A 724 -28.79 29.93 4.58
N CYS A 725 -28.42 28.92 5.38
CA CYS A 725 -27.40 27.93 4.99
C CYS A 725 -27.78 27.10 3.74
N LYS A 726 -29.07 26.89 3.48
CA LYS A 726 -29.58 26.14 2.32
C LYS A 726 -29.70 27.01 1.06
N GLU A 727 -29.77 28.33 1.19
CA GLU A 727 -29.88 29.28 0.08
C GLU A 727 -28.53 29.87 -0.33
N ASP A 728 -27.67 30.17 0.65
CA ASP A 728 -26.35 30.76 0.42
C ASP A 728 -25.25 29.70 0.29
N TYR A 729 -25.30 28.90 -0.78
CA TYR A 729 -24.25 27.92 -1.06
C TYR A 729 -23.78 27.89 -2.51
N ASP A 730 -22.51 27.54 -2.70
CA ASP A 730 -21.95 27.24 -4.00
C ASP A 730 -22.19 25.76 -4.35
N PRO A 731 -22.99 25.44 -5.39
CA PRO A 731 -23.31 24.07 -5.73
C PRO A 731 -22.11 23.27 -6.25
N HIS A 732 -21.16 23.94 -6.91
CA HIS A 732 -19.98 23.29 -7.47
C HIS A 732 -19.00 22.91 -6.37
N LEU A 733 -18.65 23.85 -5.49
CA LEU A 733 -17.73 23.62 -4.38
C LEU A 733 -18.33 22.69 -3.31
N THR A 734 -19.64 22.77 -3.10
CA THR A 734 -20.34 21.80 -2.23
C THR A 734 -20.25 20.40 -2.79
N HIS A 735 -20.46 20.21 -4.11
CA HIS A 735 -20.34 18.90 -4.74
C HIS A 735 -18.90 18.37 -4.72
N LEU A 736 -17.92 19.27 -4.89
CA LEU A 736 -16.49 18.97 -4.77
C LEU A 736 -16.18 18.47 -3.36
N LEU A 737 -16.53 19.22 -2.32
CA LEU A 737 -16.23 18.85 -0.93
C LEU A 737 -17.00 17.61 -0.47
N GLN A 738 -18.19 17.33 -1.00
CA GLN A 738 -18.93 16.11 -0.64
C GLN A 738 -18.36 14.82 -1.28
N ASN A 739 -17.57 14.94 -2.35
CA ASN A 739 -17.01 13.84 -3.12
C ASN A 739 -15.49 13.90 -3.25
N HIS A 740 -14.83 14.66 -2.37
CA HIS A 740 -13.38 14.84 -2.41
C HIS A 740 -12.65 13.57 -1.96
N THR A 741 -11.40 13.44 -2.39
CA THR A 741 -10.42 12.53 -1.83
C THR A 741 -9.36 13.35 -1.09
N PHE A 742 -9.18 13.11 0.20
CA PHE A 742 -8.17 13.81 1.00
C PHE A 742 -6.77 13.33 0.58
N VAL A 743 -5.88 14.27 0.25
CA VAL A 743 -4.51 13.95 -0.21
C VAL A 743 -3.52 14.03 0.95
N GLY A 744 -3.58 15.09 1.75
CA GLY A 744 -2.67 15.31 2.88
C GLY A 744 -2.75 16.71 3.45
N VAL A 745 -2.28 16.87 4.69
CA VAL A 745 -2.09 18.19 5.30
C VAL A 745 -0.80 18.81 4.74
N VAL A 746 -0.88 20.05 4.26
CA VAL A 746 0.28 20.79 3.74
C VAL A 746 0.97 21.52 4.87
N ASP A 747 0.19 22.25 5.67
CA ASP A 747 0.67 23.09 6.75
C ASP A 747 -0.38 23.13 7.87
N LEU A 748 -0.01 22.62 9.05
CA LEU A 748 -0.89 22.61 10.22
C LEU A 748 -1.06 24.02 10.80
N GLU A 749 0.01 24.81 10.84
CA GLU A 749 0.05 26.15 11.45
C GLU A 749 -0.77 27.14 10.61
N LYS A 750 -0.70 27.03 9.28
CA LYS A 750 -1.53 27.84 8.36
C LYS A 750 -2.90 27.27 8.09
N GLY A 751 -3.23 26.10 8.64
CA GLY A 751 -4.54 25.49 8.44
C GLY A 751 -4.81 25.03 7.00
N LEU A 752 -3.78 24.60 6.26
CA LEU A 752 -3.86 24.23 4.84
C LEU A 752 -3.75 22.72 4.59
N SER A 753 -4.67 22.19 3.78
CA SER A 753 -4.69 20.78 3.34
C SER A 753 -4.93 20.68 1.83
N LEU A 754 -4.53 19.56 1.21
CA LEU A 754 -4.82 19.25 -0.19
C LEU A 754 -5.95 18.24 -0.30
N ILE A 755 -6.90 18.55 -1.19
CA ILE A 755 -7.95 17.62 -1.60
C ILE A 755 -7.96 17.48 -3.12
N GLN A 756 -8.26 16.29 -3.59
CA GLN A 756 -8.46 15.99 -5.00
C GLN A 756 -9.93 15.76 -5.28
N TYR A 757 -10.42 16.33 -6.38
CA TYR A 757 -11.72 15.98 -6.93
C TYR A 757 -11.59 15.82 -8.45
N SER A 758 -11.97 14.62 -8.94
CA SER A 758 -11.78 14.24 -10.35
C SER A 758 -10.32 14.44 -10.80
N THR A 759 -10.09 15.22 -11.85
CA THR A 759 -8.76 15.54 -12.43
C THR A 759 -8.17 16.85 -11.92
N GLN A 760 -8.74 17.45 -10.86
CA GLN A 760 -8.32 18.74 -10.32
C GLN A 760 -7.86 18.60 -8.86
N LEU A 761 -6.82 19.37 -8.53
CA LEU A 761 -6.20 19.42 -7.20
C LEU A 761 -6.46 20.79 -6.58
N TYR A 762 -6.96 20.79 -5.36
CA TYR A 762 -7.34 21.99 -4.63
C TYR A 762 -6.58 22.09 -3.31
N LEU A 763 -6.07 23.29 -3.02
CA LEU A 763 -5.58 23.68 -1.72
C LEU A 763 -6.77 24.26 -0.95
N VAL A 764 -7.03 23.71 0.23
CA VAL A 764 -8.14 24.10 1.07
C VAL A 764 -7.68 24.56 2.44
N HIS A 765 -8.31 25.61 2.93
CA HIS A 765 -8.15 26.03 4.31
C HIS A 765 -8.99 25.13 5.22
N HIS A 766 -8.39 24.06 5.75
CA HIS A 766 -9.11 23.07 6.55
C HIS A 766 -9.72 23.66 7.81
N ALA A 767 -9.07 24.64 8.46
CA ALA A 767 -9.62 25.26 9.66
C ALA A 767 -10.98 25.95 9.39
N ALA A 768 -11.05 26.78 8.35
CA ALA A 768 -12.28 27.46 7.95
C ALA A 768 -13.38 26.46 7.52
N LEU A 769 -13.03 25.40 6.79
CA LEU A 769 -13.99 24.36 6.40
C LEU A 769 -14.52 23.55 7.58
N ILE A 770 -13.65 23.23 8.56
CA ILE A 770 -14.05 22.53 9.78
C ILE A 770 -14.99 23.40 10.60
N GLU A 771 -14.66 24.67 10.79
CA GLU A 771 -15.52 25.63 11.50
C GLU A 771 -16.90 25.73 10.83
N GLU A 772 -16.95 25.95 9.53
CA GLU A 772 -18.21 26.08 8.79
C GLU A 772 -19.06 24.79 8.86
N PHE A 773 -18.41 23.63 8.77
CA PHE A 773 -19.09 22.35 8.95
C PHE A 773 -19.63 22.17 10.38
N CYS A 774 -18.86 22.57 11.39
CA CYS A 774 -19.29 22.49 12.79
C CYS A 774 -20.46 23.43 13.08
N TYR A 775 -20.47 24.62 12.50
CA TYR A 775 -21.58 25.57 12.59
C TYR A 775 -22.88 24.95 12.02
N GLN A 776 -22.79 24.31 10.86
CA GLN A 776 -23.93 23.60 10.26
C GLN A 776 -24.38 22.40 11.10
N LEU A 777 -23.45 21.65 11.70
CA LEU A 777 -23.79 20.55 12.61
C LEU A 777 -24.46 21.05 13.89
N ALA A 778 -24.03 22.19 14.42
CA ALA A 778 -24.63 22.83 15.58
C ALA A 778 -26.09 23.22 15.28
N LEU A 779 -26.33 23.92 14.17
CA LEU A 779 -27.69 24.29 13.76
C LEU A 779 -28.59 23.07 13.53
N ARG A 780 -28.05 21.98 12.97
CA ARG A 780 -28.81 20.74 12.75
C ARG A 780 -29.14 20.01 14.04
N GLN A 781 -28.27 20.06 15.05
CA GLN A 781 -28.46 19.37 16.32
C GLN A 781 -29.05 20.28 17.41
N PHE A 782 -29.47 21.50 17.04
CA PHE A 782 -30.05 22.48 17.96
C PHE A 782 -31.15 21.85 18.84
N GLY A 783 -31.03 21.97 20.16
CA GLY A 783 -31.94 21.38 21.16
C GLY A 783 -31.84 19.87 21.36
N ALA A 784 -30.99 19.16 20.60
CA ALA A 784 -30.87 17.70 20.63
C ALA A 784 -29.40 17.23 20.67
N TYR A 785 -28.54 18.00 21.32
CA TYR A 785 -27.11 17.70 21.41
C TYR A 785 -26.82 16.49 22.29
N THR A 786 -25.90 15.63 21.84
CA THR A 786 -25.29 14.63 22.72
C THR A 786 -24.24 15.28 23.60
N CYS A 787 -24.34 15.11 24.91
CA CYS A 787 -23.48 15.80 25.87
C CYS A 787 -22.40 14.87 26.45
N VAL A 788 -21.19 15.38 26.56
CA VAL A 788 -20.06 14.72 27.23
C VAL A 788 -19.97 15.26 28.65
N LYS A 789 -20.04 14.37 29.63
CA LYS A 789 -19.92 14.72 31.05
C LYS A 789 -18.45 14.91 31.44
N LEU A 790 -18.14 16.02 32.11
CA LEU A 790 -16.81 16.31 32.63
C LEU A 790 -16.69 15.77 34.07
N ASN A 791 -15.66 14.96 34.31
CA ASN A 791 -15.41 14.38 35.65
C ASN A 791 -13.91 14.42 35.99
N PRO A 792 -13.48 15.19 37.00
CA PRO A 792 -14.30 16.06 37.86
C PRO A 792 -14.83 17.30 37.12
N PRO A 793 -15.99 17.86 37.51
CA PRO A 793 -16.54 19.06 36.89
C PRO A 793 -15.68 20.30 37.25
N PRO A 794 -15.07 20.98 36.26
CA PRO A 794 -14.23 22.15 36.51
C PRO A 794 -15.07 23.38 36.91
N LYS A 795 -14.48 24.29 37.71
CA LYS A 795 -15.11 25.57 38.05
C LYS A 795 -15.13 26.50 36.83
N LEU A 796 -16.28 27.11 36.58
CA LEU A 796 -16.49 28.00 35.43
C LEU A 796 -15.59 29.25 35.50
N THR A 797 -15.42 29.83 36.69
CA THR A 797 -14.55 31.00 36.92
C THR A 797 -13.09 30.72 36.57
N ASP A 798 -12.60 29.52 36.88
CA ASP A 798 -11.21 29.13 36.66
C ASP A 798 -10.96 28.90 35.17
N LEU A 799 -11.91 28.27 34.47
CA LEU A 799 -11.86 28.11 33.01
C LEU A 799 -11.85 29.45 32.28
N ILE A 800 -12.71 30.39 32.67
CA ILE A 800 -12.74 31.73 32.06
C ILE A 800 -11.44 32.50 32.34
N ALA A 801 -10.88 32.37 33.55
CA ALA A 801 -9.61 33.00 33.90
C ALA A 801 -8.44 32.43 33.10
N ILE A 802 -8.43 31.12 32.83
CA ILE A 802 -7.45 30.47 31.94
C ILE A 802 -7.66 30.94 30.49
N GLY A 803 -8.91 30.99 30.01
CA GLY A 803 -9.22 31.50 28.67
C GLY A 803 -8.78 32.95 28.47
N PHE A 804 -8.95 33.80 29.47
CA PHE A 804 -8.43 35.17 29.47
C PHE A 804 -6.91 35.21 29.31
N ASP A 805 -6.16 34.27 29.92
CA ASP A 805 -4.70 34.21 29.79
C ASP A 805 -4.24 33.64 28.45
N MET A 806 -5.06 32.79 27.80
CA MET A 806 -4.77 32.17 26.50
C MET A 806 -4.95 33.11 25.31
N GLU A 807 -5.87 34.08 25.41
CA GLU A 807 -6.06 35.08 24.35
C GLU A 807 -4.89 36.08 24.37
N GLU A 808 -4.22 36.29 23.22
CA GLU A 808 -3.12 37.25 23.10
C GLU A 808 -3.59 38.69 23.38
N ALA A 809 -2.64 39.62 23.45
CA ALA A 809 -2.90 41.02 23.75
C ALA A 809 -3.64 41.72 22.59
N ASP A 810 -4.94 41.44 22.44
CA ASP A 810 -5.83 42.25 21.62
C ASP A 810 -5.86 43.69 22.15
N GLU A 811 -5.92 44.67 21.26
CA GLU A 811 -6.12 46.09 21.61
C GLU A 811 -7.37 46.28 22.49
N GLU A 812 -8.37 45.39 22.38
CA GLU A 812 -9.57 45.34 23.21
C GLU A 812 -9.28 44.89 24.65
N LYS A 813 -8.36 43.94 24.86
CA LYS A 813 -7.93 43.49 26.20
C LYS A 813 -7.21 44.60 26.96
N ALA A 814 -6.49 45.47 26.26
CA ALA A 814 -5.87 46.68 26.81
C ALA A 814 -6.88 47.79 27.13
N SER A 815 -8.08 47.77 26.52
CA SER A 815 -9.15 48.75 26.76
C SER A 815 -10.03 48.43 27.98
N LEU A 816 -9.93 47.22 28.53
CA LEU A 816 -10.69 46.78 29.70
C LEU A 816 -10.11 47.39 30.99
N THR A 817 -10.91 48.24 31.66
CA THR A 817 -10.58 48.81 32.98
C THR A 817 -10.80 47.84 34.15
N LEU A 818 -11.12 46.57 33.87
CA LEU A 818 -11.52 45.55 34.84
C LEU A 818 -10.40 44.54 35.10
N SER A 819 -10.28 44.06 36.34
CA SER A 819 -9.28 43.05 36.71
C SER A 819 -9.63 41.65 36.18
N ARG A 820 -8.63 40.76 36.03
CA ARG A 820 -8.78 39.36 35.59
C ARG A 820 -9.93 38.63 36.31
N GLN A 821 -10.02 38.79 37.63
CA GLN A 821 -11.06 38.17 38.44
C GLN A 821 -12.44 38.82 38.21
N GLN A 822 -12.50 40.15 38.08
CA GLN A 822 -13.76 40.86 37.81
C GLN A 822 -14.35 40.48 36.45
N VAL A 823 -13.51 40.28 35.42
CA VAL A 823 -13.94 39.80 34.10
C VAL A 823 -14.50 38.38 34.21
N ALA A 824 -13.77 37.47 34.85
CA ALA A 824 -14.21 36.08 35.03
C ALA A 824 -15.53 35.98 35.81
N GLU A 825 -15.69 36.75 36.89
CA GLU A 825 -16.93 36.80 37.66
C GLU A 825 -18.10 37.39 36.87
N LYS A 826 -17.86 38.43 36.07
CA LYS A 826 -18.91 39.07 35.26
C LYS A 826 -19.42 38.12 34.17
N ILE A 827 -18.51 37.45 33.44
CA ILE A 827 -18.88 36.46 32.41
C ILE A 827 -19.57 35.26 33.06
N SER A 828 -19.01 34.72 34.15
CA SER A 828 -19.60 33.61 34.89
C SER A 828 -21.03 33.92 35.35
N ARG A 829 -21.28 35.13 35.85
CA ARG A 829 -22.64 35.56 36.25
C ARG A 829 -23.62 35.59 35.08
N VAL A 830 -23.19 36.10 33.92
CA VAL A 830 -24.03 36.16 32.69
C VAL A 830 -24.40 34.76 32.21
N LEU A 831 -23.45 33.82 32.22
CA LEU A 831 -23.66 32.44 31.81
C LEU A 831 -24.54 31.67 32.79
N LEU A 832 -24.33 31.83 34.10
CA LEU A 832 -25.15 31.16 35.14
C LEU A 832 -26.60 31.66 35.14
N GLN A 833 -26.84 32.95 34.86
CA GLN A 833 -28.19 33.49 34.69
C GLN A 833 -28.94 32.87 33.51
N ARG A 834 -28.22 32.35 32.51
CA ARG A 834 -28.78 31.76 31.28
C ARG A 834 -28.56 30.25 31.21
N ALA A 835 -28.18 29.60 32.31
CA ALA A 835 -27.82 28.19 32.34
C ALA A 835 -28.94 27.27 31.81
N ASP A 836 -30.21 27.57 32.11
CA ASP A 836 -31.34 26.76 31.64
C ASP A 836 -31.46 26.79 30.11
N MET A 837 -31.30 27.98 29.51
CA MET A 837 -31.31 28.17 28.06
C MET A 837 -30.12 27.46 27.39
N LEU A 838 -28.93 27.57 27.98
CA LEU A 838 -27.71 26.91 27.50
C LEU A 838 -27.82 25.38 27.56
N GLN A 839 -28.49 24.86 28.59
CA GLN A 839 -28.74 23.45 28.74
C GLN A 839 -29.76 22.95 27.71
N ASP A 840 -30.93 23.60 27.62
CA ASP A 840 -32.04 23.15 26.79
C ASP A 840 -31.74 23.27 25.30
N TYR A 841 -31.06 24.34 24.87
CA TYR A 841 -30.80 24.58 23.46
C TYR A 841 -29.44 24.12 22.98
N PHE A 842 -28.39 24.24 23.79
CA PHE A 842 -27.01 23.99 23.37
C PHE A 842 -26.35 22.79 24.06
N GLY A 843 -27.00 22.13 25.01
CA GLY A 843 -26.42 20.99 25.73
C GLY A 843 -25.22 21.38 26.61
N ILE A 844 -25.13 22.64 27.05
CA ILE A 844 -24.11 23.12 28.00
C ILE A 844 -24.72 23.10 29.40
N HIS A 845 -24.26 22.19 30.25
CA HIS A 845 -24.83 21.99 31.58
C HIS A 845 -23.94 22.69 32.62
N LEU A 846 -24.49 23.75 33.23
CA LEU A 846 -23.84 24.52 34.29
C LEU A 846 -24.57 24.28 35.62
N ASP A 847 -23.83 23.93 36.66
CA ASP A 847 -24.37 23.85 38.02
C ASP A 847 -24.44 25.26 38.63
N LYS A 848 -25.65 25.73 38.92
CA LYS A 848 -25.92 27.06 39.51
C LYS A 848 -25.42 27.18 40.95
N ASP A 849 -25.44 26.09 41.71
CA ASP A 849 -25.12 26.11 43.14
C ASP A 849 -23.61 26.08 43.38
N GLN A 850 -22.89 25.30 42.55
CA GLN A 850 -21.43 25.13 42.67
C GLN A 850 -20.63 25.98 41.67
N GLY A 851 -21.27 26.55 40.65
CA GLY A 851 -20.59 27.30 39.58
C GLY A 851 -19.66 26.44 38.73
N THR A 852 -20.01 25.16 38.53
CA THR A 852 -19.18 24.19 37.80
C THR A 852 -19.78 23.80 36.45
N VAL A 853 -18.92 23.39 35.51
CA VAL A 853 -19.32 22.89 34.19
C VAL A 853 -19.49 21.38 34.26
N CYS A 854 -20.72 20.88 34.21
CA CYS A 854 -21.00 19.45 34.35
C CYS A 854 -20.91 18.70 33.02
N ALA A 855 -21.38 19.30 31.93
CA ALA A 855 -21.36 18.67 30.61
C ALA A 855 -21.30 19.71 29.49
N VAL A 856 -20.74 19.29 28.36
CA VAL A 856 -20.58 20.10 27.16
C VAL A 856 -21.04 19.33 25.92
N PRO A 857 -21.57 20.01 24.90
CA PRO A 857 -22.09 19.36 23.70
C PRO A 857 -20.96 18.76 22.84
N SER A 858 -21.23 17.59 22.25
CA SER A 858 -20.40 16.97 21.23
C SER A 858 -21.13 16.97 19.90
N LEU A 859 -20.52 17.59 18.88
CA LEU A 859 -21.07 17.64 17.53
C LEU A 859 -20.95 16.30 16.77
N LEU A 860 -20.04 15.42 17.20
CA LEU A 860 -19.79 14.11 16.62
C LEU A 860 -19.86 13.02 17.72
N PRO A 861 -21.06 12.56 18.10
CA PRO A 861 -21.25 11.62 19.21
C PRO A 861 -20.46 10.31 19.06
N GLN A 862 -20.28 9.84 17.83
CA GLN A 862 -19.56 8.60 17.50
C GLN A 862 -18.04 8.72 17.75
N HIS A 863 -17.53 9.94 17.81
CA HIS A 863 -16.12 10.27 18.02
C HIS A 863 -15.93 11.22 19.20
N ALA A 864 -16.69 11.05 20.29
CA ALA A 864 -16.68 11.95 21.44
C ALA A 864 -15.26 12.22 22.01
N SER A 865 -14.34 11.25 21.90
CA SER A 865 -12.94 11.36 22.34
C SER A 865 -12.02 12.16 21.41
N PHE A 866 -12.44 12.43 20.17
CA PHE A 866 -11.67 13.21 19.17
C PHE A 866 -12.41 14.46 18.69
N GLY A 867 -13.73 14.52 18.87
CA GLY A 867 -14.58 15.64 18.46
C GLY A 867 -14.50 16.83 19.41
N LEU A 868 -14.25 16.63 20.71
CA LEU A 868 -14.19 17.72 21.69
C LEU A 868 -12.74 18.07 22.03
N MET A 869 -12.28 19.25 21.63
CA MET A 869 -10.93 19.74 21.91
C MET A 869 -10.87 20.39 23.29
N LEU A 870 -10.57 19.59 24.33
CA LEU A 870 -10.52 20.05 25.72
C LEU A 870 -9.57 21.23 25.95
N GLU A 871 -8.51 21.34 25.14
CA GLU A 871 -7.53 22.44 25.19
C GLU A 871 -8.16 23.81 24.86
N ARG A 872 -9.22 23.84 24.05
CA ARG A 872 -9.91 25.09 23.66
C ARG A 872 -11.08 25.45 24.56
N LEU A 873 -11.46 24.57 25.48
CA LEU A 873 -12.60 24.78 26.37
C LEU A 873 -12.49 26.06 27.23
N PRO A 874 -11.31 26.44 27.77
CA PRO A 874 -11.14 27.70 28.49
C PRO A 874 -11.43 28.95 27.62
N SER A 875 -10.87 29.00 26.40
CA SER A 875 -11.09 30.12 25.46
C SER A 875 -12.56 30.18 25.01
N PHE A 876 -13.20 29.03 24.78
CA PHE A 876 -14.64 28.96 24.46
C PHE A 876 -15.50 29.65 25.54
N PHE A 877 -15.36 29.27 26.82
CA PHE A 877 -16.15 29.89 27.89
C PHE A 877 -15.84 31.37 28.12
N PHE A 878 -14.60 31.80 27.86
CA PHE A 878 -14.24 33.21 27.88
C PHE A 878 -14.95 33.99 26.75
N ARG A 879 -14.88 33.49 25.51
CA ARG A 879 -15.45 34.13 24.30
C ARG A 879 -16.98 34.21 24.30
N LEU A 880 -17.67 33.29 24.97
CA LEU A 880 -19.13 33.39 25.17
C LEU A 880 -19.56 34.70 25.86
N GLY A 881 -18.68 35.33 26.63
CA GLY A 881 -18.94 36.63 27.25
C GLY A 881 -19.07 37.75 26.22
N PRO A 882 -17.98 38.14 25.54
CA PRO A 882 -17.95 39.30 24.64
C PRO A 882 -18.48 39.03 23.22
N GLN A 883 -18.37 37.80 22.70
CA GLN A 883 -18.67 37.51 21.28
C GLN A 883 -20.12 37.12 21.01
N VAL A 884 -20.88 36.76 22.05
CA VAL A 884 -22.28 36.35 21.88
C VAL A 884 -23.21 37.55 22.07
N ASP A 885 -24.06 37.78 21.07
CA ASP A 885 -25.13 38.78 21.18
C ASP A 885 -26.27 38.24 22.03
N TRP A 886 -26.28 38.58 23.32
CA TRP A 886 -27.30 38.10 24.25
C TRP A 886 -28.63 38.87 24.20
N PHE A 887 -28.79 39.85 23.30
CA PHE A 887 -29.95 40.74 23.25
C PHE A 887 -30.90 40.43 22.10
N ASP A 888 -30.37 39.98 20.95
CA ASP A 888 -31.17 39.51 19.83
C ASP A 888 -31.24 37.97 19.80
N GLU A 889 -32.43 37.40 19.63
CA GLU A 889 -32.60 35.94 19.66
C GLU A 889 -31.83 35.26 18.51
N LYS A 890 -32.01 35.77 17.28
CA LYS A 890 -31.37 35.23 16.09
C LYS A 890 -29.86 35.46 16.13
N GLY A 891 -29.44 36.67 16.51
CA GLY A 891 -28.03 37.03 16.76
C GLY A 891 -27.38 36.16 17.82
N CYS A 892 -28.07 35.88 18.93
CA CYS A 892 -27.59 34.99 20.00
C CYS A 892 -27.33 33.58 19.48
N PHE A 893 -28.30 32.99 18.77
CA PHE A 893 -28.16 31.63 18.26
C PHE A 893 -27.07 31.53 17.20
N TYR A 894 -26.98 32.50 16.31
CA TYR A 894 -25.93 32.59 15.31
C TYR A 894 -24.53 32.66 15.95
N THR A 895 -24.30 33.64 16.82
CA THR A 895 -22.99 33.88 17.45
C THR A 895 -22.56 32.74 18.36
N LEU A 896 -23.49 32.14 19.12
CA LEU A 896 -23.16 31.01 19.99
C LEU A 896 -22.85 29.73 19.19
N CYS A 897 -23.61 29.44 18.12
CA CYS A 897 -23.28 28.33 17.23
C CYS A 897 -21.91 28.52 16.55
N ARG A 898 -21.51 29.76 16.26
CA ARG A 898 -20.18 30.09 15.72
C ARG A 898 -19.07 29.87 16.74
N GLU A 899 -19.23 30.33 17.98
CA GLU A 899 -18.25 30.06 19.04
C GLU A 899 -18.12 28.56 19.35
N LEU A 900 -19.25 27.84 19.32
CA LEU A 900 -19.26 26.39 19.48
C LEU A 900 -18.53 25.69 18.33
N ALA A 901 -18.67 26.19 17.10
CA ALA A 901 -17.91 25.71 15.95
C ALA A 901 -16.39 25.98 16.08
N TYR A 902 -16.01 27.19 16.49
CA TYR A 902 -14.62 27.58 16.69
C TYR A 902 -13.89 26.72 17.75
N CYS A 903 -14.61 26.29 18.78
CA CYS A 903 -14.09 25.37 19.80
C CYS A 903 -13.65 24.01 19.21
N HIS A 904 -14.19 23.60 18.06
CA HIS A 904 -13.91 22.31 17.41
C HIS A 904 -12.81 22.39 16.34
N VAL A 905 -12.33 23.59 16.02
CA VAL A 905 -11.23 23.81 15.07
C VAL A 905 -9.90 23.30 15.67
N PRO A 906 -9.01 22.66 14.88
CA PRO A 906 -7.75 22.12 15.37
C PRO A 906 -6.86 23.17 16.08
N PRO A 907 -6.20 22.84 17.20
CA PRO A 907 -5.46 23.79 18.03
C PRO A 907 -4.32 24.47 17.27
N SER A 908 -3.63 23.79 16.35
CA SER A 908 -2.54 24.36 15.55
C SER A 908 -2.98 25.51 14.65
N SER A 909 -4.27 25.57 14.30
CA SER A 909 -4.85 26.62 13.48
C SER A 909 -5.52 27.66 14.39
N GLY A 910 -4.73 28.60 14.91
CA GLY A 910 -5.20 29.67 15.80
C GLY A 910 -4.09 30.38 16.57
N VAL A 911 -4.49 31.26 17.49
CA VAL A 911 -3.60 32.14 18.27
C VAL A 911 -2.70 31.37 19.26
N TYR A 912 -3.10 30.15 19.64
CA TYR A 912 -2.37 29.34 20.61
C TYR A 912 -1.55 28.24 19.92
N THR A 913 -0.22 28.38 19.92
CA THR A 913 0.71 27.32 19.52
C THR A 913 1.38 26.73 20.75
N PRO A 914 0.90 25.59 21.29
CA PRO A 914 1.65 24.90 22.32
C PRO A 914 2.99 24.42 21.72
N GLN A 915 4.02 24.24 22.55
CA GLN A 915 5.26 23.58 22.11
C GLN A 915 4.96 22.09 21.87
N VAL A 916 4.50 21.76 20.67
CA VAL A 916 3.94 20.44 20.34
C VAL A 916 5.05 19.45 20.00
N THR A 917 5.06 18.29 20.66
CA THR A 917 5.91 17.13 20.28
C THR A 917 5.53 16.60 18.90
N SER A 918 6.45 15.98 18.17
CA SER A 918 6.15 15.38 16.85
C SER A 918 4.94 14.44 16.88
N SER A 919 4.77 13.67 17.95
CA SER A 919 3.66 12.75 18.14
C SER A 919 2.27 13.41 18.20
N ALA A 920 2.17 14.66 18.70
CA ALA A 920 0.89 15.35 18.79
C ALA A 920 0.50 16.01 17.46
N ARG A 921 1.48 16.46 16.65
CA ARG A 921 1.25 16.92 15.27
C ARG A 921 0.71 15.78 14.38
N ASP A 922 1.25 14.57 14.52
CA ASP A 922 0.78 13.40 13.77
C ASP A 922 -0.67 13.02 14.14
N LYS A 923 -1.03 13.12 15.44
CA LYS A 923 -2.38 12.85 15.92
C LYS A 923 -3.40 13.87 15.41
N GLU A 924 -3.00 15.14 15.34
CA GLU A 924 -3.84 16.22 14.83
C GLU A 924 -4.08 16.06 13.32
N ALA A 925 -3.03 15.82 12.53
CA ALA A 925 -3.14 15.54 11.10
C ALA A 925 -4.03 14.33 10.82
N TRP A 926 -3.90 13.27 11.63
CA TRP A 926 -4.76 12.10 11.56
C TRP A 926 -6.24 12.44 11.82
N THR A 927 -6.51 13.29 12.80
CA THR A 927 -7.86 13.73 13.17
C THR A 927 -8.50 14.57 12.07
N ILE A 928 -7.76 15.47 11.44
CA ILE A 928 -8.22 16.27 10.30
C ILE A 928 -8.70 15.35 9.17
N GLN A 929 -7.87 14.37 8.78
CA GLN A 929 -8.20 13.44 7.70
C GLN A 929 -9.34 12.48 8.04
N HIS A 930 -9.23 11.77 9.16
CA HIS A 930 -10.05 10.60 9.45
C HIS A 930 -11.32 10.90 10.26
N VAL A 931 -11.38 12.06 10.93
CA VAL A 931 -12.57 12.48 11.68
C VAL A 931 -13.30 13.56 10.91
N TRP A 932 -12.66 14.70 10.62
CA TRP A 932 -13.36 15.84 10.02
C TRP A 932 -13.69 15.65 8.55
N PHE A 933 -12.69 15.52 7.68
CA PHE A 933 -12.92 15.38 6.22
C PHE A 933 -13.70 14.11 5.87
N ALA A 934 -13.48 13.01 6.60
CA ALA A 934 -14.25 11.78 6.46
C ALA A 934 -15.76 11.95 6.76
N ASN A 935 -16.14 12.90 7.62
CA ASN A 935 -17.54 13.19 7.94
C ASN A 935 -18.15 14.30 7.06
N MET A 936 -17.34 15.11 6.36
CA MET A 936 -17.84 16.10 5.40
C MET A 936 -18.42 15.48 4.13
N LEU A 937 -18.12 14.21 3.84
CA LEU A 937 -18.61 13.47 2.66
C LEU A 937 -20.15 13.40 2.60
N GLY A 938 -20.69 13.36 1.37
CA GLY A 938 -22.14 13.39 1.12
C GLY A 938 -22.91 12.19 1.67
N SER A 939 -22.23 11.07 1.93
CA SER A 939 -22.80 9.85 2.52
C SER A 939 -23.11 9.99 4.01
N ARG A 940 -22.37 10.85 4.72
CA ARG A 940 -22.38 10.98 6.20
C ARG A 940 -22.94 12.32 6.66
N GLY A 941 -22.17 13.40 6.53
CA GLY A 941 -22.49 14.69 7.14
C GLY A 941 -22.94 15.78 6.18
N ARG A 942 -22.82 15.63 4.85
CA ARG A 942 -23.27 16.63 3.85
C ARG A 942 -22.87 18.06 4.21
N CYS A 943 -21.58 18.37 4.20
CA CYS A 943 -21.11 19.74 4.36
C CYS A 943 -21.58 20.60 3.17
N ILE A 944 -22.01 21.83 3.42
CA ILE A 944 -22.41 22.81 2.41
C ILE A 944 -21.37 23.94 2.42
N VAL A 945 -20.93 24.43 1.25
CA VAL A 945 -19.92 25.50 1.18
C VAL A 945 -20.61 26.85 0.87
N PRO A 946 -20.54 27.86 1.76
CA PRO A 946 -21.12 29.17 1.51
C PRO A 946 -20.45 29.92 0.36
N LYS A 947 -21.20 30.75 -0.38
CA LYS A 947 -20.65 31.50 -1.52
C LYS A 947 -19.62 32.55 -1.10
N LEU A 948 -19.82 33.20 0.06
CA LEU A 948 -18.96 34.27 0.55
C LEU A 948 -17.57 33.77 0.98
N GLN A 949 -17.49 32.55 1.52
CA GLN A 949 -16.23 31.91 1.95
C GLN A 949 -15.50 31.18 0.82
N ALA A 950 -16.16 30.94 -0.31
CA ALA A 950 -15.67 30.11 -1.40
C ALA A 950 -14.35 30.59 -2.04
N GLN A 951 -14.16 31.90 -2.18
CA GLN A 951 -13.12 32.45 -3.05
C GLN A 951 -11.69 32.32 -2.51
N ASP A 952 -11.51 32.42 -1.18
CA ASP A 952 -10.20 32.32 -0.53
C ASP A 952 -9.99 30.99 0.22
N THR A 953 -11.05 30.22 0.46
CA THR A 953 -10.99 28.97 1.23
C THR A 953 -10.61 27.76 0.38
N ILE A 954 -11.01 27.72 -0.89
CA ILE A 954 -10.77 26.60 -1.81
C ILE A 954 -10.13 27.14 -3.08
N VAL A 955 -8.82 26.91 -3.22
CA VAL A 955 -8.04 27.38 -4.37
C VAL A 955 -7.67 26.20 -5.24
N GLN A 956 -8.06 26.23 -6.51
CA GLN A 956 -7.59 25.25 -7.49
C GLN A 956 -6.10 25.50 -7.77
N VAL A 957 -5.25 24.54 -7.38
CA VAL A 957 -3.79 24.63 -7.57
C VAL A 957 -3.40 24.11 -8.94
N ALA A 958 -4.02 23.01 -9.35
CA ALA A 958 -3.67 22.33 -10.58
C ALA A 958 -4.90 21.65 -11.19
N SER A 959 -4.95 21.68 -12.52
CA SER A 959 -5.93 20.98 -13.34
C SER A 959 -5.17 20.24 -14.42
N LEU A 960 -5.44 18.95 -14.57
CA LEU A 960 -4.71 18.09 -15.51
C LEU A 960 -4.81 18.58 -16.96
N PRO A 961 -5.97 19.08 -17.45
CA PRO A 961 -6.07 19.76 -18.75
C PRO A 961 -5.20 21.02 -18.90
N ASP A 962 -5.11 21.86 -17.85
CA ASP A 962 -4.36 23.12 -17.91
C ASP A 962 -2.86 22.87 -17.85
N LEU A 963 -2.44 21.91 -17.03
CA LEU A 963 -1.06 21.41 -17.04
C LEU A 963 -0.70 20.87 -18.43
N TYR A 964 -1.59 20.10 -19.07
CA TYR A 964 -1.36 19.58 -20.42
C TYR A 964 -1.17 20.70 -21.46
N ARG A 965 -1.94 21.80 -21.39
CA ARG A 965 -1.77 22.97 -22.27
C ARG A 965 -0.51 23.77 -22.01
N VAL A 966 -0.06 23.87 -20.75
CA VAL A 966 1.22 24.50 -20.41
C VAL A 966 2.37 23.66 -20.94
N PHE A 967 2.31 22.33 -20.83
CA PHE A 967 3.29 21.40 -21.40
C PHE A 967 3.29 21.32 -22.93
N GLU A 968 2.22 21.74 -23.62
CA GLU A 968 2.24 21.89 -25.10
C GLU A 968 2.87 23.22 -25.55
N ARG A 969 2.94 24.22 -24.68
CA ARG A 969 3.50 25.55 -24.98
C ARG A 969 4.95 25.72 -24.52
N CYS A 970 5.39 24.94 -23.54
CA CYS A 970 6.78 24.80 -23.12
C CYS A 970 7.44 23.67 -23.91
#